data_AF-A0A954S1N8-F1
#
_entry.id   AF-A0A954S1N8-F1
#
_cell.length_a   1.000
_cell.length_b   1.000
_cell.length_c   1.000
_cell.angle_alpha   90.00
_cell.angle_beta   90.00
_cell.angle_gamma   90.00
#
_symmetry.space_group_name_H-M   'P 1'
#
loop_
_entity.id
_entity.type
_entity.pdbx_description
1 polymer ?
#
loop_
_entity_poly.entity_id
_entity_poly.type
_entity_poly.pdbx_seq_one_letter_code
_entity_poly.pdbx_strand_id
1 'polypeptide(L)'
;MEVVPEQAGQPIRCPDCTATTIAPAAPSRDAAAKTASSVDVGSVDTQRLLSELDATLAPLAAADSLAVSEHPHPGASGGATDASSPPAAPAPVAASAAPELAEPEIRFHCPVCDTHLKANPSRAGSQVVCPDCLTSTTVPMPKAKVRSGNSAPGGADRSADRSASDRSVESAATEMALGPESGPRPEYRPLAKREVDMASLDAAKHSDRRRDERARQAPGAAEPEPRRPRNAAMLIRFSCDVCGSMLQAEKTDAGKLIRCSDCESETAVPEQRSVTRPAEPTMQAGEDVESFAEFRLHELADRPRPDLDHARSLARSALERAEQAAEARGMPVVSGGAAPAQPPAPRDPQTSRRGLPPTPTTSARPLASPMPASPIAPPMATPPAPTTTSPTTPPAFGSPPPVGATAAEAKSPDPVRDAVAKRAVPAWATFAATASFLRQPGAIQVAFTLWIFFALEIIGFSYATFFIRSGGIGLMMGLLIVLPTVGALLPIAMYTTASLLEVLKDTANGIEEPQTPPADWYSEWISNTLVVIGAFLFAGFPASAIGQFFPFGSAFQAFLLVAVCELVCFPIMVLSALESGTLFPPLSLNVLRTIQIARPAWVRFWIESAVLVLPLGAAFHLIVGRYAIWADVVSAGLVSLTLLVYFRRMGVLGWSCARAINTDTGG
;
A
#
# COMPACT_ATOMS: atom_id res chain seq x y z
N MET A 1 32.07 -8.19 -10.53
CA MET A 1 33.45 -8.51 -10.96
C MET A 1 34.11 -9.28 -9.85
N GLU A 2 34.58 -10.48 -10.13
CA GLU A 2 35.36 -11.27 -9.19
C GLU A 2 36.80 -10.77 -9.29
N VAL A 3 37.28 -10.05 -8.26
CA VAL A 3 38.63 -9.49 -8.23
C VAL A 3 39.57 -10.56 -7.71
N VAL A 4 40.49 -11.02 -8.56
CA VAL A 4 41.52 -11.99 -8.20
C VAL A 4 42.49 -11.32 -7.21
N PRO A 5 43.00 -12.01 -6.15
CA PRO A 5 43.84 -11.39 -5.11
C PRO A 5 45.05 -10.62 -5.64
N GLU A 6 45.56 -10.97 -6.82
CA GLU A 6 46.69 -10.33 -7.50
C GLU A 6 46.36 -8.93 -8.07
N GLN A 7 45.07 -8.60 -8.21
CA GLN A 7 44.59 -7.32 -8.75
C GLN A 7 44.33 -6.27 -7.65
N ALA A 8 44.54 -6.61 -6.38
CA ALA A 8 44.36 -5.68 -5.27
C ALA A 8 45.29 -4.44 -5.43
N GLY A 9 44.69 -3.25 -5.47
CA GLY A 9 45.41 -2.00 -5.68
C GLY A 9 45.68 -1.62 -7.15
N GLN A 10 45.26 -2.44 -8.13
CA GLN A 10 45.38 -2.09 -9.54
C GLN A 10 44.09 -1.46 -10.11
N PRO A 11 44.19 -0.56 -11.10
CA PRO A 11 43.03 0.00 -11.79
C PRO A 11 42.38 -1.06 -12.70
N ILE A 12 41.11 -1.38 -12.44
CA ILE A 12 40.32 -2.32 -13.22
C ILE A 12 39.30 -1.54 -14.06
N ARG A 13 39.24 -1.81 -15.37
CA ARG A 13 38.25 -1.24 -16.27
C ARG A 13 37.01 -2.12 -16.37
N CYS A 14 35.84 -1.49 -16.26
CA CYS A 14 34.57 -2.15 -16.53
C CYS A 14 34.43 -2.43 -18.03
N PRO A 15 34.16 -3.68 -18.46
CA PRO A 15 34.04 -4.01 -19.88
C PRO A 15 32.81 -3.36 -20.53
N ASP A 16 31.76 -3.07 -19.75
CA ASP A 16 30.49 -2.55 -20.30
C ASP A 16 30.45 -1.02 -20.42
N CYS A 17 31.18 -0.29 -19.58
CA CYS A 17 31.10 1.18 -19.54
C CYS A 17 32.46 1.89 -19.55
N THR A 18 33.57 1.15 -19.65
CA THR A 18 34.96 1.64 -19.66
C THR A 18 35.43 2.41 -18.41
N ALA A 19 34.56 2.59 -17.42
CA ALA A 19 34.91 3.24 -16.15
C ALA A 19 36.04 2.46 -15.44
N THR A 20 37.04 3.19 -14.96
CA THR A 20 38.22 2.62 -14.28
C THR A 20 38.07 2.82 -12.77
N THR A 21 38.12 1.74 -11.99
CA THR A 21 38.05 1.76 -10.52
C THR A 21 39.23 1.01 -9.91
N ILE A 22 39.74 1.43 -8.75
CA ILE A 22 40.88 0.78 -8.11
C ILE A 22 40.36 -0.36 -7.23
N ALA A 23 40.87 -1.57 -7.43
CA ALA A 23 40.50 -2.70 -6.59
C ALA A 23 40.97 -2.48 -5.13
N PRO A 24 40.10 -2.74 -4.13
CA PRO A 24 40.41 -2.50 -2.73
C PRO A 24 41.60 -3.36 -2.28
N ALA A 25 42.51 -2.75 -1.52
CA ALA A 25 43.69 -3.42 -0.99
C ALA A 25 43.27 -4.52 0.00
N ALA A 26 43.84 -5.72 -0.14
CA ALA A 26 43.61 -6.81 0.81
C ALA A 26 44.08 -6.38 2.22
N PRO A 27 43.30 -6.65 3.29
CA PRO A 27 43.72 -6.33 4.64
C PRO A 27 44.99 -7.10 5.00
N SER A 28 45.97 -6.42 5.60
CA SER A 28 47.23 -7.03 5.99
C SER A 28 46.98 -8.13 7.03
N ARG A 29 47.66 -9.27 6.88
CA ARG A 29 47.55 -10.45 7.78
C ARG A 29 47.82 -10.10 9.25
N ASP A 30 48.57 -9.04 9.52
CA ASP A 30 48.91 -8.62 10.89
C ASP A 30 47.76 -7.92 11.63
N ALA A 31 46.74 -7.42 10.93
CA ALA A 31 45.57 -6.80 11.55
C ALA A 31 44.58 -7.84 12.11
N ALA A 32 44.57 -9.06 11.57
CA ALA A 32 43.67 -10.14 12.02
C ALA A 32 44.20 -10.89 13.26
N ALA A 33 45.51 -10.84 13.52
CA ALA A 33 46.12 -11.55 14.66
C ALA A 33 45.98 -10.77 15.99
N LYS A 34 45.82 -9.44 15.96
CA LYS A 34 45.73 -8.61 17.18
C LYS A 34 44.34 -8.55 17.81
N THR A 35 43.28 -8.93 17.10
CA THR A 35 41.91 -8.96 17.62
C THR A 35 41.51 -10.28 18.27
N ALA A 36 42.36 -11.32 18.22
CA ALA A 36 42.08 -12.64 18.78
C ALA A 36 42.68 -12.89 20.18
N SER A 37 43.42 -11.94 20.76
CA SER A 37 44.25 -12.16 21.97
C SER A 37 43.77 -11.47 23.26
N SER A 38 42.58 -10.87 23.31
CA SER A 38 42.14 -10.19 24.54
C SER A 38 40.65 -10.40 24.86
N VAL A 39 40.28 -11.64 25.18
CA VAL A 39 39.11 -11.90 26.03
C VAL A 39 39.44 -13.10 26.92
N ASP A 40 40.03 -12.81 28.07
CA ASP A 40 40.22 -13.79 29.14
C ASP A 40 38.94 -13.80 29.98
N VAL A 41 37.98 -14.66 29.62
CA VAL A 41 36.76 -14.88 30.41
C VAL A 41 37.15 -15.79 31.58
N GLY A 42 37.48 -15.17 32.70
CA GLY A 42 37.60 -15.86 33.97
C GLY A 42 36.33 -16.65 34.27
N SER A 43 36.52 -17.92 34.66
CA SER A 43 35.52 -18.84 35.17
C SER A 43 34.65 -18.19 36.25
N VAL A 44 33.49 -17.65 35.85
CA VAL A 44 32.44 -17.21 36.76
C VAL A 44 31.74 -18.45 37.29
N ASP A 45 31.87 -18.66 38.60
CA ASP A 45 31.38 -19.82 39.33
C ASP A 45 29.84 -19.76 39.46
N THR A 46 29.16 -20.19 38.40
CA THR A 46 27.69 -20.18 38.26
C THR A 46 26.98 -20.96 39.36
N GLN A 47 27.64 -21.92 40.01
CA GLN A 47 27.10 -22.62 41.16
C GLN A 47 26.93 -21.73 42.40
N ARG A 48 27.84 -20.77 42.61
CA ARG A 48 27.75 -19.86 43.75
C ARG A 48 26.57 -18.88 43.60
N LEU A 49 26.36 -18.37 42.38
CA LEU A 49 25.24 -17.49 42.08
C LEU A 49 23.89 -18.20 42.19
N LEU A 50 23.80 -19.48 41.80
CA LEU A 50 22.57 -20.26 42.00
C LEU A 50 22.32 -20.55 43.49
N SER A 51 23.36 -20.79 44.29
CA SER A 51 23.21 -21.02 45.73
C SER A 51 22.81 -19.77 46.53
N GLU A 52 23.28 -18.58 46.12
CA GLU A 52 22.88 -17.30 46.74
C GLU A 52 21.45 -16.91 46.36
N LEU A 53 20.96 -17.33 45.19
CA LEU A 53 19.59 -17.11 44.74
C LEU A 53 18.58 -18.00 45.49
N ASP A 54 18.92 -19.27 45.75
CA ASP A 54 18.06 -20.16 46.53
C ASP A 54 17.95 -19.74 48.01
N ALA A 55 19.05 -19.21 48.59
CA ALA A 55 19.06 -18.72 49.97
C ALA A 55 18.20 -17.45 50.16
N THR A 56 18.02 -16.63 49.12
CA THR A 56 17.17 -15.43 49.17
C THR A 56 15.70 -15.71 48.93
N LEU A 57 15.35 -16.85 48.32
CA LEU A 57 13.96 -17.21 47.98
C LEU A 57 13.27 -18.08 49.05
N ALA A 58 14.03 -18.72 49.94
CA ALA A 58 13.51 -19.56 51.02
C ALA A 58 12.49 -18.87 51.98
N PRO A 59 12.60 -17.57 52.33
CA PRO A 59 11.65 -16.94 53.27
C PRO A 59 10.29 -16.63 52.66
N LEU A 60 10.17 -16.53 51.33
CA LEU A 60 8.93 -16.13 50.65
C LEU A 60 7.94 -17.30 50.48
N ALA A 61 8.43 -18.54 50.49
CA ALA A 61 7.57 -19.73 50.42
C ALA A 61 6.83 -20.04 51.73
N ALA A 62 7.19 -19.41 52.85
CA ALA A 62 6.59 -19.64 54.17
C ALA A 62 5.42 -18.70 54.50
N ALA A 63 5.10 -17.72 53.65
CA ALA A 63 4.08 -16.70 53.93
C ALA A 63 2.66 -17.04 53.44
N ASP A 64 2.47 -18.16 52.74
CA ASP A 64 1.20 -18.48 52.05
C ASP A 64 0.20 -19.31 52.91
N SER A 65 0.42 -19.38 54.22
CA SER A 65 -0.44 -20.12 55.14
C SER A 65 -0.84 -19.27 56.35
N LEU A 66 -1.59 -18.18 56.11
CA LEU A 66 -2.41 -17.55 57.15
C LEU A 66 -3.85 -17.40 56.66
N ALA A 67 -4.70 -18.20 57.29
CA ALA A 67 -6.12 -18.32 57.06
C ALA A 67 -6.86 -16.99 57.29
N VAL A 68 -7.71 -16.63 56.32
CA VAL A 68 -8.71 -15.57 56.44
C VAL A 68 -9.84 -16.11 57.31
N SER A 69 -9.96 -15.59 58.53
CA SER A 69 -11.06 -15.85 59.45
C SER A 69 -12.17 -14.83 59.18
N GLU A 70 -13.37 -15.32 58.83
CA GLU A 70 -14.59 -14.53 58.66
C GLU A 70 -15.03 -13.90 60.00
N HIS A 71 -15.40 -12.62 59.97
CA HIS A 71 -16.24 -12.00 61.00
C HIS A 71 -17.28 -11.05 60.40
N PRO A 72 -18.48 -10.94 61.01
CA PRO A 72 -19.67 -10.40 60.38
C PRO A 72 -19.91 -8.89 60.60
N HIS A 73 -20.77 -8.35 59.74
CA HIS A 73 -21.33 -7.00 59.69
C HIS A 73 -21.79 -6.38 61.03
N PRO A 74 -21.87 -5.03 61.05
CA PRO A 74 -23.20 -4.43 61.30
C PRO A 74 -23.53 -3.19 60.44
N GLY A 75 -24.81 -3.12 60.03
CA GLY A 75 -25.74 -2.05 60.41
C GLY A 75 -25.57 -0.60 59.89
N ALA A 76 -26.32 -0.29 58.82
CA ALA A 76 -27.29 0.82 58.67
C ALA A 76 -26.99 2.27 59.16
N SER A 77 -26.99 3.21 58.20
CA SER A 77 -27.71 4.51 58.19
C SER A 77 -27.40 5.18 56.83
N GLY A 78 -28.33 5.63 55.98
CA GLY A 78 -29.49 6.48 56.24
C GLY A 78 -29.11 7.93 55.91
N GLY A 79 -29.36 8.40 54.68
CA GLY A 79 -29.06 9.78 54.28
C GLY A 79 -29.51 10.11 52.86
N ALA A 80 -30.71 10.66 52.73
CA ALA A 80 -31.27 11.23 51.51
C ALA A 80 -30.86 12.71 51.37
N THR A 81 -30.52 13.13 50.16
CA THR A 81 -30.77 14.51 49.68
C THR A 81 -30.88 14.50 48.16
N ASP A 82 -32.02 15.02 47.68
CA ASP A 82 -32.32 15.46 46.34
C ASP A 82 -31.34 16.53 45.82
N ALA A 83 -31.14 16.63 44.50
CA ALA A 83 -31.35 17.87 43.74
C ALA A 83 -30.99 17.72 42.25
N SER A 84 -31.90 18.24 41.44
CA SER A 84 -32.00 18.28 39.99
C SER A 84 -30.89 19.02 39.21
N SER A 85 -30.62 18.50 38.01
CA SER A 85 -30.01 19.09 36.79
C SER A 85 -30.58 20.49 36.41
N PRO A 86 -29.89 21.35 35.61
CA PRO A 86 -29.63 21.09 34.18
C PRO A 86 -28.24 21.49 33.62
N PRO A 87 -27.84 20.95 32.44
CA PRO A 87 -26.53 21.18 31.83
C PRO A 87 -26.44 22.49 31.03
N ALA A 88 -25.27 23.12 31.10
CA ALA A 88 -24.91 24.33 30.37
C ALA A 88 -24.53 24.04 28.90
N ALA A 89 -24.92 24.95 28.02
CA ALA A 89 -24.73 24.91 26.57
C ALA A 89 -23.25 25.01 26.14
N PRO A 90 -22.86 24.39 25.00
CA PRO A 90 -21.50 24.48 24.46
C PRO A 90 -21.22 25.81 23.74
N ALA A 91 -19.99 26.29 23.91
CA ALA A 91 -19.42 27.51 23.33
C ALA A 91 -19.09 27.35 21.81
N PRO A 92 -18.97 28.47 21.06
CA PRO A 92 -18.93 28.46 19.59
C PRO A 92 -17.56 28.06 19.01
N VAL A 93 -17.62 27.31 17.90
CA VAL A 93 -16.49 26.86 17.08
C VAL A 93 -15.81 28.06 16.40
N ALA A 94 -14.48 28.14 16.55
CA ALA A 94 -13.65 29.21 16.04
C ALA A 94 -13.50 29.18 14.50
N ALA A 95 -13.69 30.37 13.94
CA ALA A 95 -13.16 30.97 12.70
C ALA A 95 -12.40 30.08 11.69
N SER A 96 -13.04 29.95 10.52
CA SER A 96 -12.47 29.59 9.22
C SER A 96 -11.17 30.35 8.92
N ALA A 97 -10.10 29.61 8.64
CA ALA A 97 -8.83 30.15 8.15
C ALA A 97 -8.97 30.73 6.73
N ALA A 98 -8.22 31.79 6.46
CA ALA A 98 -8.15 32.48 5.17
C ALA A 98 -7.54 31.58 4.06
N PRO A 99 -7.94 31.75 2.79
CA PRO A 99 -7.45 30.93 1.69
C PRO A 99 -5.94 31.17 1.46
N GLU A 100 -5.16 30.12 1.74
CA GLU A 100 -3.75 30.00 1.40
C GLU A 100 -3.58 30.05 -0.11
N LEU A 101 -2.68 30.91 -0.59
CA LEU A 101 -2.36 31.10 -2.01
C LEU A 101 -1.88 29.76 -2.60
N ALA A 102 -2.70 29.12 -3.45
CA ALA A 102 -2.39 27.83 -4.03
C ALA A 102 -1.07 27.85 -4.80
N GLU A 103 -0.08 27.08 -4.33
CA GLU A 103 1.17 26.85 -5.04
C GLU A 103 0.92 26.20 -6.42
N PRO A 104 1.73 26.53 -7.44
CA PRO A 104 1.52 26.04 -8.80
C PRO A 104 1.76 24.52 -8.90
N GLU A 105 0.73 23.73 -9.19
CA GLU A 105 0.77 22.26 -9.32
C GLU A 105 1.44 21.80 -10.64
N ILE A 106 2.39 20.87 -10.60
CA ILE A 106 2.97 20.21 -11.79
C ILE A 106 2.04 19.08 -12.24
N ARG A 107 1.65 19.09 -13.52
CA ARG A 107 0.81 18.05 -14.13
C ARG A 107 1.61 17.28 -15.19
N PHE A 108 1.55 15.96 -15.14
CA PHE A 108 2.22 15.08 -16.10
C PHE A 108 1.43 13.77 -16.24
N HIS A 109 1.79 12.92 -17.20
CA HIS A 109 1.09 11.67 -17.49
C HIS A 109 1.90 10.46 -17.02
N CYS A 110 1.21 9.42 -16.55
CA CYS A 110 1.85 8.13 -16.32
C CYS A 110 2.30 7.54 -17.67
N PRO A 111 3.56 7.12 -17.83
CA PRO A 111 4.06 6.59 -19.10
C PRO A 111 3.45 5.24 -19.51
N VAL A 112 2.76 4.56 -18.58
CA VAL A 112 2.22 3.21 -18.81
C VAL A 112 0.74 3.24 -19.21
N CYS A 113 -0.10 3.93 -18.43
CA CYS A 113 -1.55 3.96 -18.64
C CYS A 113 -2.10 5.35 -19.00
N ASP A 114 -1.22 6.34 -19.18
CA ASP A 114 -1.56 7.72 -19.57
C ASP A 114 -2.43 8.51 -18.57
N THR A 115 -2.59 7.98 -17.35
CA THR A 115 -3.29 8.65 -16.24
C THR A 115 -2.67 9.99 -15.93
N HIS A 116 -3.51 11.02 -15.81
CA HIS A 116 -3.10 12.35 -15.39
C HIS A 116 -2.69 12.36 -13.91
N LEU A 117 -1.40 12.61 -13.66
CA LEU A 117 -0.82 12.75 -12.34
C LEU A 117 -0.54 14.22 -12.03
N LYS A 118 -0.59 14.53 -10.74
CA LYS A 118 -0.41 15.87 -10.18
C LYS A 118 0.57 15.78 -9.02
N ALA A 119 1.56 16.67 -9.00
CA ALA A 119 2.54 16.74 -7.92
C ALA A 119 2.88 18.19 -7.58
N ASN A 120 3.18 18.46 -6.31
CA ASN A 120 3.70 19.75 -5.88
C ASN A 120 5.11 19.97 -6.50
N PRO A 121 5.51 21.21 -6.87
CA PRO A 121 6.84 21.52 -7.37
C PRO A 121 7.99 21.02 -6.51
N SER A 122 7.80 20.97 -5.18
CA SER A 122 8.79 20.41 -4.25
C SER A 122 9.11 18.93 -4.51
N ARG A 123 8.20 18.19 -5.17
CA ARG A 123 8.39 16.79 -5.57
C ARG A 123 9.00 16.62 -6.95
N ALA A 124 9.41 17.68 -7.63
CA ALA A 124 10.12 17.60 -8.90
C ALA A 124 11.38 16.72 -8.79
N GLY A 125 11.49 15.70 -9.65
CA GLY A 125 12.58 14.70 -9.63
C GLY A 125 12.36 13.52 -8.67
N SER A 126 11.34 13.55 -7.81
CA SER A 126 10.96 12.41 -6.96
C SER A 126 10.10 11.40 -7.72
N GLN A 127 10.07 10.14 -7.26
CA GLN A 127 9.20 9.11 -7.81
C GLN A 127 7.81 9.17 -7.17
N VAL A 128 6.77 9.04 -7.99
CA VAL A 128 5.38 8.95 -7.56
C VAL A 128 4.68 7.78 -8.25
N VAL A 129 3.84 7.06 -7.51
CA VAL A 129 3.12 5.87 -8.00
C VAL A 129 1.83 6.31 -8.65
N CYS A 130 1.59 5.85 -9.88
CA CYS A 130 0.32 6.07 -10.57
C CYS A 130 -0.81 5.29 -9.86
N PRO A 131 -1.95 5.91 -9.52
CA PRO A 131 -3.03 5.20 -8.80
C PRO A 131 -3.74 4.16 -9.66
N ASP A 132 -3.70 4.30 -11.00
CA ASP A 132 -4.44 3.42 -11.91
C ASP A 132 -3.66 2.16 -12.29
N CYS A 133 -2.35 2.28 -12.58
CA CYS A 133 -1.53 1.15 -13.01
C CYS A 133 -0.42 0.76 -12.03
N LEU A 134 -0.32 1.44 -10.89
CA LEU A 134 0.69 1.23 -9.83
C LEU A 134 2.15 1.36 -10.31
N THR A 135 2.38 1.91 -11.51
CA THR A 135 3.74 2.16 -12.01
C THR A 135 4.31 3.40 -11.34
N SER A 136 5.51 3.25 -10.77
CA SER A 136 6.30 4.37 -10.26
C SER A 136 6.88 5.19 -11.40
N THR A 137 6.62 6.50 -11.42
CA THR A 137 7.10 7.42 -12.45
C THR A 137 7.76 8.64 -11.82
N THR A 138 8.80 9.17 -12.45
CA THR A 138 9.51 10.36 -11.95
C THR A 138 8.74 11.63 -12.31
N VAL A 139 8.48 12.49 -11.32
CA VAL A 139 7.88 13.82 -11.54
C VAL A 139 8.87 14.65 -12.36
N PRO A 140 8.49 15.19 -13.53
CA PRO A 140 9.41 15.95 -14.37
C PRO A 140 9.85 17.24 -13.68
N MET A 141 11.15 17.55 -13.74
CA MET A 141 11.66 18.82 -13.25
C MET A 141 11.17 19.97 -14.14
N PRO A 142 10.59 21.04 -13.57
CA PRO A 142 10.20 22.19 -14.35
C PRO A 142 11.45 22.80 -14.97
N LYS A 143 11.49 22.87 -16.31
CA LYS A 143 12.59 23.52 -17.03
C LYS A 143 12.68 24.96 -16.52
N ALA A 144 13.79 25.31 -15.86
CA ALA A 144 14.00 26.65 -15.32
C ALA A 144 13.79 27.66 -16.46
N LYS A 145 12.78 28.52 -16.33
CA LYS A 145 12.48 29.54 -17.34
C LYS A 145 13.66 30.49 -17.39
N VAL A 146 14.57 30.28 -18.35
CA VAL A 146 15.70 31.17 -18.61
C VAL A 146 15.09 32.54 -18.90
N ARG A 147 15.29 33.47 -17.97
CA ARG A 147 14.74 34.81 -18.04
C ARG A 147 15.52 35.53 -19.14
N SER A 148 14.98 35.50 -20.36
CA SER A 148 15.45 36.30 -21.49
C SER A 148 15.42 37.78 -21.09
N GLY A 149 16.56 38.31 -20.67
CA GLY A 149 16.75 39.71 -20.38
C GLY A 149 16.85 40.50 -21.67
N ASN A 150 15.77 41.14 -22.09
CA ASN A 150 15.82 42.24 -23.04
C ASN A 150 15.43 43.53 -22.32
N SER A 151 16.43 44.36 -22.07
CA SER A 151 16.29 45.78 -21.77
C SER A 151 17.44 46.51 -22.44
N ALA A 152 17.19 47.04 -23.63
CA ALA A 152 17.84 48.26 -24.10
C ALA A 152 16.92 48.97 -25.12
N PRO A 153 16.90 50.31 -25.15
CA PRO A 153 15.78 51.10 -25.62
C PRO A 153 15.92 51.54 -27.07
N GLY A 154 14.78 51.87 -27.67
CA GLY A 154 14.65 52.30 -29.05
C GLY A 154 15.45 53.56 -29.39
N GLY A 155 16.04 53.52 -30.59
CA GLY A 155 16.61 54.63 -31.33
C GLY A 155 16.17 54.51 -32.78
N ALA A 156 15.79 55.64 -33.36
CA ALA A 156 14.99 55.80 -34.56
C ALA A 156 15.70 55.49 -35.89
N ASP A 157 14.84 55.32 -36.91
CA ASP A 157 14.97 55.85 -38.26
C ASP A 157 15.88 55.18 -39.32
N ARG A 158 15.23 54.99 -40.48
CA ARG A 158 15.71 55.02 -41.87
C ARG A 158 16.28 53.76 -42.53
N SER A 159 15.44 53.26 -43.44
CA SER A 159 15.68 53.21 -44.89
C SER A 159 16.78 52.31 -45.46
N ALA A 160 16.31 51.50 -46.42
CA ALA A 160 16.93 51.22 -47.71
C ALA A 160 17.81 49.95 -47.84
N ASP A 161 17.28 49.06 -48.70
CA ASP A 161 17.93 48.46 -49.87
C ASP A 161 19.00 47.37 -49.71
N ARG A 162 18.82 46.37 -50.60
CA ARG A 162 19.83 45.47 -51.22
C ARG A 162 20.37 44.34 -50.33
N SER A 163 20.28 43.07 -50.70
CA SER A 163 20.60 42.31 -51.93
C SER A 163 21.73 41.36 -51.58
N ALA A 164 21.45 40.07 -51.77
CA ALA A 164 22.30 39.05 -52.37
C ALA A 164 23.68 38.71 -51.78
N SER A 165 23.96 37.40 -51.95
CA SER A 165 25.27 36.76 -52.10
C SER A 165 26.04 36.49 -50.82
N ASP A 166 26.86 35.46 -50.68
CA ASP A 166 27.17 34.20 -51.37
C ASP A 166 28.46 33.72 -50.66
N ARG A 167 28.73 32.41 -50.69
CA ARG A 167 30.01 31.75 -50.32
C ARG A 167 30.34 31.60 -48.82
N SER A 168 30.52 30.40 -48.28
CA SER A 168 31.37 29.25 -48.62
C SER A 168 32.86 29.43 -48.27
N VAL A 169 33.44 28.29 -47.88
CA VAL A 169 34.87 27.95 -47.71
C VAL A 169 35.45 28.28 -46.32
N GLU A 170 36.31 27.52 -45.65
CA GLU A 170 36.82 26.13 -45.62
C GLU A 170 38.07 26.20 -44.71
N SER A 171 38.39 25.10 -44.03
CA SER A 171 39.74 24.74 -43.54
C SER A 171 40.47 25.64 -42.53
N ALA A 172 40.96 25.05 -41.44
CA ALA A 172 42.35 24.57 -41.40
C ALA A 172 42.71 24.13 -39.98
N ALA A 173 43.20 22.89 -39.88
CA ALA A 173 43.97 22.40 -38.75
C ALA A 173 45.37 23.02 -38.79
N THR A 174 45.97 23.31 -37.64
CA THR A 174 47.43 23.32 -37.48
C THR A 174 47.80 22.95 -36.05
N GLU A 175 48.84 22.12 -36.02
CA GLU A 175 49.53 21.38 -34.99
C GLU A 175 50.56 22.23 -34.21
N MET A 176 51.24 21.59 -33.24
CA MET A 176 52.40 22.01 -32.43
C MET A 176 52.06 22.68 -31.08
N ALA A 177 52.78 22.49 -29.98
CA ALA A 177 53.80 21.54 -29.54
C ALA A 177 54.14 21.92 -28.07
N LEU A 178 54.52 20.93 -27.27
CA LEU A 178 55.53 20.97 -26.19
C LEU A 178 55.47 22.05 -25.08
N GLY A 179 55.38 21.55 -23.83
CA GLY A 179 56.41 21.87 -22.82
C GLY A 179 55.99 22.71 -21.62
N PRO A 180 56.67 22.57 -20.47
CA PRO A 180 56.04 22.57 -19.14
C PRO A 180 56.37 23.82 -18.31
N GLU A 181 55.43 24.27 -17.48
CA GLU A 181 55.75 25.19 -16.37
C GLU A 181 55.12 24.74 -15.05
N SER A 182 56.02 24.51 -14.11
CA SER A 182 55.84 24.34 -12.67
C SER A 182 55.29 25.63 -12.03
N GLY A 183 54.20 25.51 -11.27
CA GLY A 183 53.66 26.59 -10.43
C GLY A 183 53.26 26.08 -9.03
N PRO A 184 53.42 26.89 -7.97
CA PRO A 184 53.61 26.42 -6.59
C PRO A 184 52.32 26.16 -5.80
N ARG A 185 52.42 25.23 -4.85
CA ARG A 185 51.43 24.87 -3.81
C ARG A 185 50.94 26.10 -3.04
N PRO A 186 49.62 26.27 -2.84
CA PRO A 186 49.11 27.25 -1.88
C PRO A 186 49.30 26.79 -0.43
N GLU A 187 49.79 27.73 0.34
CA GLU A 187 50.11 27.72 1.76
C GLU A 187 48.84 27.56 2.63
N TYR A 188 48.85 26.57 3.53
CA TYR A 188 47.73 26.26 4.42
C TYR A 188 47.72 27.23 5.61
N ARG A 189 46.78 28.17 5.62
CA ARG A 189 46.61 29.15 6.72
C ARG A 189 45.62 28.59 7.75
N PRO A 190 46.02 28.40 9.02
CA PRO A 190 45.13 27.83 10.03
C PRO A 190 44.03 28.84 10.42
N LEU A 191 42.78 28.39 10.35
CA LEU A 191 41.60 29.17 10.75
C LEU A 191 41.60 29.39 12.26
N ALA A 192 41.81 30.63 12.68
CA ALA A 192 41.52 31.10 14.02
C ALA A 192 40.00 31.15 14.23
N LYS A 193 39.59 30.59 15.36
CA LYS A 193 38.23 30.55 15.93
C LYS A 193 37.64 31.97 15.97
N ARG A 194 36.62 32.25 15.15
CA ARG A 194 35.87 33.50 15.19
C ARG A 194 34.64 33.28 16.06
N GLU A 195 34.71 33.75 17.31
CA GLU A 195 33.53 33.90 18.16
C GLU A 195 32.58 34.90 17.50
N VAL A 196 31.34 34.48 17.29
CA VAL A 196 30.26 35.29 16.73
C VAL A 196 29.47 35.83 17.93
N ASP A 197 29.52 37.15 18.11
CA ASP A 197 28.75 37.86 19.14
C ASP A 197 27.24 37.74 18.85
N MET A 198 26.52 37.02 19.73
CA MET A 198 25.06 36.85 19.69
C MET A 198 24.29 38.17 19.72
N ALA A 199 24.91 39.26 20.21
CA ALA A 199 24.27 40.57 20.29
C ALA A 199 23.98 41.21 18.92
N SER A 200 24.69 40.83 17.85
CA SER A 200 24.44 41.42 16.51
C SER A 200 23.26 40.79 15.77
N LEU A 201 22.81 39.60 16.18
CA LEU A 201 21.70 38.89 15.52
C LEU A 201 20.32 39.37 15.99
N ASP A 202 20.21 39.88 17.22
CA ASP A 202 18.93 40.39 17.74
C ASP A 202 18.60 41.80 17.20
N ALA A 203 19.61 42.59 16.84
CA ALA A 203 19.40 43.90 16.21
C ALA A 203 18.79 43.80 14.80
N ALA A 204 19.12 42.75 14.05
CA ALA A 204 18.59 42.52 12.70
C ALA A 204 17.11 42.07 12.72
N LYS A 205 16.68 41.33 13.74
CA LYS A 205 15.28 40.89 13.87
C LYS A 205 14.31 42.01 14.26
N HIS A 206 14.81 43.08 14.90
CA HIS A 206 13.96 44.21 15.29
C HIS A 206 13.75 45.26 14.18
N SER A 207 14.60 45.32 13.16
CA SER A 207 14.39 46.23 12.02
C SER A 207 13.29 45.76 11.08
N ASP A 208 13.14 44.45 10.86
CA ASP A 208 12.13 43.92 9.95
C ASP A 208 10.71 44.05 10.52
N ARG A 209 10.55 43.85 11.83
CA ARG A 209 9.24 43.96 12.49
C ARG A 209 8.64 45.37 12.42
N ARG A 210 9.49 46.41 12.45
CA ARG A 210 9.06 47.81 12.30
C ARG A 210 8.68 48.19 10.87
N ARG A 211 9.17 47.45 9.87
CA ARG A 211 8.84 47.70 8.46
C ARG A 211 7.43 47.20 8.12
N ASP A 212 7.05 46.06 8.67
CA ASP A 212 5.72 45.47 8.47
C ASP A 212 4.60 46.21 9.22
N GLU A 213 4.89 46.80 10.38
CA GLU A 213 3.90 47.61 11.11
C GLU A 213 3.61 48.95 10.40
N ARG A 214 4.60 49.56 9.72
CA ARG A 214 4.37 50.78 8.92
C ARG A 214 3.57 50.51 7.64
N ALA A 215 3.64 49.31 7.07
CA ALA A 215 2.85 48.95 5.90
C ALA A 215 1.35 48.80 6.21
N ARG A 216 0.97 48.56 7.47
CA ARG A 216 -0.42 48.34 7.89
C ARG A 216 -1.19 49.60 8.29
N GLN A 217 -0.53 50.76 8.43
CA GLN A 217 -1.15 51.99 8.96
C GLN A 217 -1.42 53.09 7.92
N ALA A 218 -1.37 52.81 6.62
CA ALA A 218 -1.76 53.79 5.59
C ALA A 218 -3.28 53.78 5.37
N PRO A 219 -4.01 54.88 5.61
CA PRO A 219 -5.45 54.95 5.38
C PRO A 219 -5.76 55.57 4.01
N GLY A 220 -6.66 54.92 3.26
CA GLY A 220 -7.40 55.54 2.16
C GLY A 220 -6.85 55.28 0.76
N ALA A 221 -7.13 54.11 0.21
CA ALA A 221 -7.20 53.91 -1.25
C ALA A 221 -8.45 53.08 -1.54
N ALA A 222 -9.39 53.68 -2.28
CA ALA A 222 -10.64 53.07 -2.67
C ALA A 222 -10.39 51.77 -3.45
N GLU A 223 -11.05 50.71 -3.00
CA GLU A 223 -10.97 49.35 -3.53
C GLU A 223 -11.57 49.28 -4.94
N PRO A 224 -10.81 48.85 -5.97
CA PRO A 224 -11.35 48.69 -7.31
C PRO A 224 -12.25 47.45 -7.37
N GLU A 225 -13.48 47.69 -7.79
CA GLU A 225 -14.57 46.72 -7.98
C GLU A 225 -14.10 45.44 -8.71
N PRO A 226 -14.40 44.24 -8.19
CA PRO A 226 -13.92 42.98 -8.77
C PRO A 226 -14.59 42.74 -10.14
N ARG A 227 -13.77 42.79 -11.20
CA ARG A 227 -14.17 42.37 -12.55
C ARG A 227 -14.63 40.91 -12.49
N ARG A 228 -15.91 40.69 -12.81
CA ARG A 228 -16.51 39.37 -13.07
C ARG A 228 -15.57 38.51 -13.93
N PRO A 229 -15.33 37.23 -13.58
CA PRO A 229 -14.54 36.34 -14.42
C PRO A 229 -15.25 36.19 -15.78
N ARG A 230 -14.58 36.66 -16.85
CA ARG A 230 -14.96 36.34 -18.22
C ARG A 230 -14.92 34.82 -18.35
N ASN A 231 -16.05 34.25 -18.76
CA ASN A 231 -16.29 32.87 -19.16
C ASN A 231 -14.99 32.12 -19.46
N ALA A 232 -14.68 31.11 -18.64
CA ALA A 232 -13.64 30.13 -18.93
C ALA A 232 -13.99 29.47 -20.27
N ALA A 233 -13.36 29.96 -21.34
CA ALA A 233 -13.54 29.44 -22.69
C ALA A 233 -13.16 27.96 -22.66
N MET A 234 -14.08 27.11 -23.13
CA MET A 234 -13.83 25.67 -23.26
C MET A 234 -12.69 25.47 -24.27
N LEU A 235 -11.51 25.10 -23.78
CA LEU A 235 -10.35 24.73 -24.60
C LEU A 235 -10.47 23.27 -25.04
N ILE A 236 -10.28 23.00 -26.33
CA ILE A 236 -10.14 21.67 -26.93
C ILE A 236 -8.67 21.28 -26.84
N ARG A 237 -8.37 20.10 -26.28
CA ARG A 237 -7.01 19.55 -26.22
C ARG A 237 -6.86 18.42 -27.23
N PHE A 238 -5.77 18.40 -27.98
CA PHE A 238 -5.46 17.36 -28.97
C PHE A 238 -3.95 17.28 -29.20
N SER A 239 -3.46 16.14 -29.69
CA SER A 239 -2.04 15.93 -29.99
C SER A 239 -1.71 16.34 -31.43
N CYS A 240 -0.52 16.91 -31.61
CA CYS A 240 0.08 17.11 -32.93
C CYS A 240 0.30 15.75 -33.62
N ASP A 241 -0.14 15.64 -34.86
CA ASP A 241 -0.02 14.45 -35.70
C ASP A 241 1.42 14.12 -36.12
N VAL A 242 2.32 15.11 -36.09
CA VAL A 242 3.73 14.92 -36.48
C VAL A 242 4.62 14.57 -35.29
N CYS A 243 4.57 15.34 -34.20
CA CYS A 243 5.50 15.18 -33.07
C CYS A 243 4.87 14.63 -31.79
N GLY A 244 3.54 14.50 -31.74
CA GLY A 244 2.81 14.03 -30.56
C GLY A 244 2.60 15.09 -29.46
N SER A 245 3.12 16.30 -29.60
CA SER A 245 2.95 17.36 -28.60
C SER A 245 1.49 17.74 -28.37
N MET A 246 1.08 17.90 -27.11
CA MET A 246 -0.27 18.30 -26.74
C MET A 246 -0.52 19.78 -26.99
N LEU A 247 -1.42 20.09 -27.91
CA LEU A 247 -1.86 21.44 -28.25
C LEU A 247 -3.21 21.74 -27.58
N GLN A 248 -3.45 23.02 -27.30
CA GLN A 248 -4.72 23.52 -26.79
C GLN A 248 -5.22 24.62 -27.74
N ALA A 249 -6.47 24.50 -28.18
CA ALA A 249 -7.12 25.49 -29.02
C ALA A 249 -8.48 25.89 -28.42
N GLU A 250 -8.96 27.09 -28.71
CA GLU A 250 -10.30 27.48 -28.29
C GLU A 250 -11.34 26.68 -29.07
N LYS A 251 -12.54 26.46 -28.50
CA LYS A 251 -13.63 25.76 -29.20
C LYS A 251 -13.99 26.41 -30.55
N THR A 252 -13.72 27.71 -30.71
CA THR A 252 -13.88 28.47 -31.96
C THR A 252 -12.87 28.12 -33.05
N ASP A 253 -11.84 27.35 -32.70
CA ASP A 253 -10.79 26.89 -33.62
C ASP A 253 -10.98 25.45 -34.06
N ALA A 254 -12.04 24.76 -33.60
CA ALA A 254 -12.44 23.47 -34.12
C ALA A 254 -12.55 23.50 -35.66
N GLY A 255 -11.86 22.60 -36.34
CA GLY A 255 -11.77 22.52 -37.79
C GLY A 255 -10.73 23.43 -38.46
N LYS A 256 -10.04 24.31 -37.72
CA LYS A 256 -8.95 25.15 -38.26
C LYS A 256 -7.59 24.45 -38.13
N LEU A 257 -6.65 24.81 -39.02
CA LEU A 257 -5.25 24.43 -38.91
C LEU A 257 -4.55 25.38 -37.92
N ILE A 258 -3.84 24.83 -36.94
CA ILE A 258 -2.97 25.58 -36.05
C ILE A 258 -1.55 25.03 -36.14
N ARG A 259 -0.53 25.89 -35.91
CA ARG A 259 0.86 25.45 -35.88
C ARG A 259 1.22 24.87 -34.52
N CYS A 260 1.85 23.71 -34.53
CA CYS A 260 2.43 23.12 -33.33
C CYS A 260 3.56 24.01 -32.80
N SER A 261 3.57 24.29 -31.50
CA SER A 261 4.62 25.10 -30.88
C SER A 261 6.00 24.43 -30.84
N ASP A 262 6.05 23.09 -30.99
CA ASP A 262 7.28 22.33 -30.81
C ASP A 262 7.96 21.95 -32.14
N CYS A 263 7.20 21.51 -33.14
CA CYS A 263 7.74 21.10 -34.45
C CYS A 263 7.34 22.01 -35.61
N GLU A 264 6.57 23.07 -35.34
CA GLU A 264 6.05 24.04 -36.32
C GLU A 264 5.15 23.47 -37.43
N SER A 265 4.80 22.18 -37.40
CA SER A 265 3.87 21.59 -38.36
C SER A 265 2.44 22.08 -38.15
N GLU A 266 1.67 22.17 -39.23
CA GLU A 266 0.25 22.58 -39.20
C GLU A 266 -0.63 21.36 -38.92
N THR A 267 -1.31 21.35 -37.77
CA THR A 267 -2.23 20.28 -37.35
C THR A 267 -3.66 20.81 -37.28
N ALA A 268 -4.63 20.04 -37.77
CA ALA A 268 -6.05 20.40 -37.70
C ALA A 268 -6.62 20.17 -36.30
N VAL A 269 -7.30 21.17 -35.75
CA VAL A 269 -8.04 21.04 -34.48
C VAL A 269 -9.27 20.14 -34.75
N PRO A 270 -9.44 19.02 -34.03
CA PRO A 270 -10.53 18.09 -34.28
C PRO A 270 -11.90 18.73 -33.99
N GLU A 271 -12.84 18.55 -34.91
CA GLU A 271 -14.21 19.03 -34.76
C GLU A 271 -14.96 18.13 -33.76
N GLN A 272 -15.33 18.68 -32.59
CA GLN A 272 -16.11 17.92 -31.61
C GLN A 272 -17.48 17.60 -32.19
N ARG A 273 -17.70 16.35 -32.60
CA ARG A 273 -19.05 15.84 -32.84
C ARG A 273 -19.81 15.92 -31.52
N SER A 274 -20.79 16.82 -31.44
CA SER A 274 -21.74 16.87 -30.32
C SER A 274 -22.55 15.58 -30.34
N VAL A 275 -22.18 14.62 -29.48
CA VAL A 275 -23.00 13.44 -29.25
C VAL A 275 -24.24 13.90 -28.48
N THR A 276 -25.37 14.01 -29.18
CA THR A 276 -26.67 14.21 -28.55
C THR A 276 -26.98 12.95 -27.75
N ARG A 277 -26.77 12.98 -26.43
CA ARG A 277 -27.08 11.88 -25.52
C ARG A 277 -28.60 11.60 -25.60
N PRO A 278 -29.05 10.38 -25.95
CA PRO A 278 -30.46 10.01 -25.90
C PRO A 278 -30.99 10.21 -24.48
N ALA A 279 -32.20 10.75 -24.36
CA ALA A 279 -32.83 11.05 -23.08
C ALA A 279 -32.84 9.81 -22.16
N GLU A 280 -32.28 9.99 -20.97
CA GLU A 280 -32.24 8.99 -19.90
C GLU A 280 -33.69 8.67 -19.47
N PRO A 281 -34.13 7.39 -19.45
CA PRO A 281 -35.48 7.05 -19.06
C PRO A 281 -35.66 7.30 -17.56
N THR A 282 -36.61 8.17 -17.23
CA THR A 282 -37.02 8.47 -15.86
C THR A 282 -37.55 7.20 -15.19
N MET A 283 -36.78 6.60 -14.29
CA MET A 283 -37.25 5.49 -13.45
C MET A 283 -38.32 5.99 -12.48
N GLN A 284 -39.53 5.41 -12.56
CA GLN A 284 -40.57 5.57 -11.54
C GLN A 284 -40.22 4.70 -10.33
N ALA A 285 -40.34 5.30 -9.14
CA ALA A 285 -40.10 4.63 -7.87
C ALA A 285 -41.29 3.73 -7.51
N GLY A 286 -41.03 2.43 -7.39
CA GLY A 286 -41.95 1.49 -6.75
C GLY A 286 -42.16 0.20 -7.53
N GLU A 287 -41.11 -0.60 -7.73
CA GLU A 287 -41.24 -2.02 -8.06
C GLU A 287 -40.08 -2.81 -7.43
N ASP A 288 -40.40 -4.05 -7.04
CA ASP A 288 -39.73 -4.84 -6.01
C ASP A 288 -38.31 -5.31 -6.37
N VAL A 289 -37.44 -5.33 -5.34
CA VAL A 289 -36.00 -5.66 -5.40
C VAL A 289 -35.73 -7.11 -5.86
N GLU A 290 -36.73 -7.98 -5.91
CA GLU A 290 -36.59 -9.37 -6.37
C GLU A 290 -36.44 -9.51 -7.89
N SER A 291 -36.96 -8.56 -8.68
CA SER A 291 -36.90 -8.60 -10.16
C SER A 291 -35.48 -8.37 -10.72
N PHE A 292 -34.63 -7.65 -9.99
CA PHE A 292 -33.26 -7.35 -10.45
C PHE A 292 -32.31 -8.56 -10.38
N ALA A 293 -32.60 -9.53 -9.51
CA ALA A 293 -31.84 -10.79 -9.42
C ALA A 293 -32.17 -11.74 -10.58
N GLU A 294 -33.43 -11.75 -11.02
CA GLU A 294 -33.91 -12.60 -12.11
C GLU A 294 -33.46 -12.08 -13.48
N PHE A 295 -33.37 -10.75 -13.65
CA PHE A 295 -32.87 -10.13 -14.87
C PHE A 295 -31.36 -10.42 -15.12
N ARG A 296 -30.52 -10.41 -14.07
CA ARG A 296 -29.10 -10.77 -14.19
C ARG A 296 -28.85 -12.26 -14.46
N LEU A 297 -29.74 -13.13 -14.00
CA LEU A 297 -29.67 -14.57 -14.29
C LEU A 297 -29.98 -14.88 -15.75
N HIS A 298 -30.91 -14.12 -16.37
CA HIS A 298 -31.20 -14.24 -17.79
C HIS A 298 -30.07 -13.68 -18.68
N GLU A 299 -29.45 -12.56 -18.31
CA GLU A 299 -28.33 -11.97 -19.05
C GLU A 299 -27.04 -12.82 -19.01
N LEU A 300 -26.86 -13.63 -17.96
CA LEU A 300 -25.79 -14.63 -17.88
C LEU A 300 -26.09 -15.92 -18.65
N ALA A 301 -27.37 -16.24 -18.90
CA ALA A 301 -27.77 -17.40 -19.69
C ALA A 301 -27.57 -17.19 -21.21
N ASP A 302 -27.63 -15.94 -21.67
CA ASP A 302 -27.46 -15.56 -23.08
C ASP A 302 -26.01 -15.32 -23.52
N ARG A 303 -25.04 -15.45 -22.61
CA ARG A 303 -23.63 -15.40 -23.02
C ARG A 303 -23.29 -16.66 -23.83
N PRO A 304 -22.79 -16.53 -25.07
CA PRO A 304 -22.41 -17.69 -25.88
C PRO A 304 -21.35 -18.49 -25.13
N ARG A 305 -21.67 -19.75 -24.83
CA ARG A 305 -20.71 -20.68 -24.20
C ARG A 305 -19.47 -20.73 -25.09
N PRO A 306 -18.24 -20.63 -24.52
CA PRO A 306 -17.03 -20.75 -25.31
C PRO A 306 -17.05 -22.10 -26.04
N ASP A 307 -16.80 -22.03 -27.34
CA ASP A 307 -16.86 -23.15 -28.27
C ASP A 307 -15.96 -24.30 -27.80
N LEU A 308 -16.60 -25.35 -27.26
CA LEU A 308 -15.95 -26.54 -26.73
C LEU A 308 -15.09 -27.23 -27.80
N ASP A 309 -15.44 -27.06 -29.07
CA ASP A 309 -14.70 -27.63 -30.18
C ASP A 309 -13.43 -26.83 -30.49
N HIS A 310 -13.43 -25.51 -30.23
CA HIS A 310 -12.21 -24.70 -30.26
C HIS A 310 -11.24 -25.07 -29.13
N ALA A 311 -11.74 -25.33 -27.92
CA ALA A 311 -10.90 -25.80 -26.81
C ALA A 311 -10.29 -27.18 -27.09
N ARG A 312 -11.06 -28.09 -27.73
CA ARG A 312 -10.58 -29.40 -28.15
C ARG A 312 -9.54 -29.33 -29.28
N SER A 313 -9.66 -28.38 -30.20
CA SER A 313 -8.68 -28.20 -31.28
C SER A 313 -7.34 -27.65 -30.75
N LEU A 314 -7.38 -26.73 -29.79
CA LEU A 314 -6.18 -26.24 -29.09
C LEU A 314 -5.48 -27.35 -28.30
N ALA A 315 -6.24 -28.22 -27.62
CA ALA A 315 -5.65 -29.36 -26.91
C ALA A 315 -4.98 -30.37 -27.86
N ARG A 316 -5.56 -30.67 -29.03
CA ARG A 316 -4.94 -31.55 -30.04
C ARG A 316 -3.66 -30.95 -30.63
N SER A 317 -3.69 -29.68 -31.01
CA SER A 317 -2.51 -29.00 -31.56
C SER A 317 -1.36 -28.83 -30.53
N ALA A 318 -1.67 -28.81 -29.23
CA ALA A 318 -0.66 -28.85 -28.17
C ALA A 318 -0.03 -30.25 -28.03
N LEU A 319 -0.83 -31.31 -28.13
CA LEU A 319 -0.36 -32.70 -28.08
C LEU A 319 0.56 -33.01 -29.27
N GLU A 320 0.16 -32.62 -30.49
CA GLU A 320 0.95 -32.82 -31.71
C GLU A 320 2.30 -32.09 -31.64
N ARG A 321 2.34 -30.86 -31.09
CA ARG A 321 3.59 -30.13 -30.87
C ARG A 321 4.49 -30.81 -29.84
N ALA A 322 3.92 -31.42 -28.81
CA ALA A 322 4.67 -32.16 -27.79
C ALA A 322 5.27 -33.45 -28.36
N GLU A 323 4.52 -34.18 -29.20
CA GLU A 323 5.00 -35.37 -29.89
C GLU A 323 6.14 -35.04 -30.87
N GLN A 324 5.99 -33.99 -31.69
CA GLN A 324 7.04 -33.53 -32.60
C GLN A 324 8.31 -33.09 -31.84
N ALA A 325 8.17 -32.44 -30.68
CA ALA A 325 9.29 -32.04 -29.85
C ALA A 325 9.99 -33.25 -29.17
N ALA A 326 9.25 -34.29 -28.83
CA ALA A 326 9.80 -35.54 -28.28
C ALA A 326 10.57 -36.33 -29.36
N GLU A 327 10.04 -36.37 -30.59
CA GLU A 327 10.68 -37.01 -31.75
C GLU A 327 11.97 -36.28 -32.14
N ALA A 328 11.96 -34.95 -32.17
CA ALA A 328 13.16 -34.13 -32.42
C ALA A 328 14.27 -34.32 -31.37
N ARG A 329 13.92 -34.78 -30.15
CA ARG A 329 14.87 -35.06 -29.06
C ARG A 329 15.31 -36.53 -28.98
N GLY A 330 14.88 -37.37 -29.92
CA GLY A 330 15.20 -38.80 -29.90
C GLY A 330 14.68 -39.54 -28.66
N MET A 331 13.63 -39.03 -28.00
CA MET A 331 13.02 -39.71 -26.87
C MET A 331 12.14 -40.84 -27.38
N PRO A 332 12.30 -42.09 -26.88
CA PRO A 332 11.45 -43.20 -27.31
C PRO A 332 10.01 -42.92 -26.87
N VAL A 333 9.12 -42.71 -27.84
CA VAL A 333 7.68 -42.61 -27.60
C VAL A 333 7.19 -43.99 -27.17
N VAL A 334 6.97 -44.17 -25.86
CA VAL A 334 6.42 -45.40 -25.29
C VAL A 334 4.98 -45.53 -25.78
N SER A 335 4.79 -46.27 -26.86
CA SER A 335 3.50 -46.73 -27.35
C SER A 335 2.99 -47.83 -26.41
N GLY A 336 2.60 -47.40 -25.20
CA GLY A 336 2.02 -48.25 -24.18
C GLY A 336 0.60 -48.63 -24.55
N GLY A 337 0.44 -49.80 -25.16
CA GLY A 337 -0.84 -50.49 -25.25
C GLY A 337 -1.33 -50.92 -23.86
N ALA A 338 -2.00 -50.02 -23.16
CA ALA A 338 -2.82 -50.34 -22.00
C ALA A 338 -4.20 -49.72 -22.23
N ALA A 339 -5.15 -50.57 -22.63
CA ALA A 339 -6.54 -50.20 -22.79
C ALA A 339 -7.07 -49.58 -21.48
N PRO A 340 -7.65 -48.37 -21.52
CA PRO A 340 -8.27 -47.81 -20.33
C PRO A 340 -9.51 -48.64 -19.97
N ALA A 341 -9.53 -49.16 -18.75
CA ALA A 341 -10.69 -49.81 -18.17
C ALA A 341 -11.89 -48.85 -18.21
N GLN A 342 -13.01 -49.34 -18.75
CA GLN A 342 -14.28 -48.62 -18.80
C GLN A 342 -14.70 -48.14 -17.40
N PRO A 343 -15.15 -46.88 -17.25
CA PRO A 343 -15.77 -46.44 -16.01
C PRO A 343 -17.10 -47.20 -15.80
N PRO A 344 -17.41 -47.63 -14.57
CA PRO A 344 -18.67 -48.30 -14.28
C PRO A 344 -19.86 -47.36 -14.49
N ALA A 345 -20.89 -47.87 -15.14
CA ALA A 345 -22.13 -47.18 -15.44
C ALA A 345 -22.83 -46.62 -14.17
N PRO A 346 -23.50 -45.46 -14.25
CA PRO A 346 -24.26 -44.90 -13.14
C PRO A 346 -25.41 -45.83 -12.75
N ARG A 347 -25.49 -46.18 -11.45
CA ARG A 347 -26.61 -46.93 -10.86
C ARG A 347 -27.79 -46.01 -10.58
N ASP A 348 -28.95 -46.41 -11.04
CA ASP A 348 -30.26 -45.82 -10.76
C ASP A 348 -30.54 -45.69 -9.24
N PRO A 349 -31.03 -44.54 -8.76
CA PRO A 349 -31.51 -44.40 -7.39
C PRO A 349 -33.03 -44.64 -7.36
N GLN A 350 -33.45 -45.90 -7.44
CA GLN A 350 -34.80 -46.27 -6.99
C GLN A 350 -34.77 -47.57 -6.18
N THR A 351 -35.57 -47.57 -5.11
CA THR A 351 -35.92 -48.68 -4.20
C THR A 351 -34.99 -48.94 -3.01
N SER A 352 -35.24 -48.23 -1.90
CA SER A 352 -35.35 -48.89 -0.58
C SER A 352 -36.14 -48.01 0.40
N ARG A 353 -37.45 -48.26 0.45
CA ARG A 353 -38.35 -47.84 1.54
C ARG A 353 -38.51 -49.02 2.49
N ARG A 354 -37.84 -48.98 3.64
CA ARG A 354 -38.17 -49.65 4.92
C ARG A 354 -37.40 -48.84 5.98
N GLY A 355 -37.93 -48.32 7.07
CA GLY A 355 -39.17 -48.51 7.81
C GLY A 355 -38.76 -48.16 9.25
N LEU A 356 -39.29 -47.07 9.82
CA LEU A 356 -39.08 -46.74 11.23
C LEU A 356 -40.43 -46.51 11.94
N PRO A 357 -40.52 -46.87 13.24
CA PRO A 357 -41.77 -47.03 13.97
C PRO A 357 -42.35 -45.69 14.48
N PRO A 358 -43.65 -45.67 14.84
CA PRO A 358 -44.37 -44.46 15.23
C PRO A 358 -44.21 -44.12 16.71
N THR A 359 -44.12 -42.83 17.02
CA THR A 359 -44.32 -42.26 18.36
C THR A 359 -45.54 -41.33 18.38
N PRO A 360 -46.21 -41.21 19.55
CA PRO A 360 -47.63 -40.94 19.60
C PRO A 360 -48.01 -39.46 19.53
N THR A 361 -49.20 -39.26 18.97
CA THR A 361 -50.00 -38.06 18.84
C THR A 361 -50.46 -37.52 20.19
N THR A 362 -50.23 -36.23 20.44
CA THR A 362 -50.99 -35.45 21.42
C THR A 362 -51.82 -34.41 20.67
N SER A 363 -53.13 -34.52 20.86
CA SER A 363 -54.21 -33.71 20.30
C SER A 363 -54.59 -32.58 21.24
N ALA A 364 -54.79 -31.38 20.70
CA ALA A 364 -55.73 -30.32 21.13
C ALA A 364 -55.38 -29.04 20.36
N ARG A 365 -56.24 -28.12 19.90
CA ARG A 365 -57.69 -27.96 19.68
C ARG A 365 -57.79 -26.55 19.01
N PRO A 366 -58.69 -26.29 18.05
CA PRO A 366 -58.72 -25.01 17.34
C PRO A 366 -59.72 -24.01 17.94
N LEU A 367 -59.45 -22.71 17.84
CA LEU A 367 -60.43 -21.65 18.01
C LEU A 367 -60.05 -20.37 17.23
N ALA A 368 -60.99 -19.94 16.36
CA ALA A 368 -61.40 -18.57 15.97
C ALA A 368 -60.35 -17.60 15.37
N SER A 369 -60.61 -16.67 14.45
CA SER A 369 -61.69 -16.29 13.51
C SER A 369 -61.08 -15.14 12.66
N PRO A 370 -61.50 -14.89 11.40
CA PRO A 370 -60.91 -13.83 10.57
C PRO A 370 -61.61 -12.46 10.78
N MET A 371 -60.84 -11.38 10.71
CA MET A 371 -61.33 -9.99 10.70
C MET A 371 -61.48 -9.44 9.27
N PRO A 372 -62.35 -8.42 9.06
CA PRO A 372 -62.88 -8.06 7.75
C PRO A 372 -62.06 -6.99 6.99
N ALA A 373 -62.14 -7.07 5.67
CA ALA A 373 -61.62 -6.11 4.70
C ALA A 373 -62.39 -4.77 4.73
N SER A 374 -61.67 -3.68 4.48
CA SER A 374 -62.20 -2.32 4.27
C SER A 374 -62.08 -1.87 2.80
N PRO A 375 -62.89 -0.88 2.37
CA PRO A 375 -63.34 -0.75 0.98
C PRO A 375 -62.46 0.12 0.09
N ILE A 376 -62.54 -0.21 -1.21
CA ILE A 376 -61.91 0.41 -2.37
C ILE A 376 -62.56 1.76 -2.68
N ALA A 377 -61.73 2.78 -2.94
CA ALA A 377 -62.14 4.10 -3.44
C ALA A 377 -62.04 4.17 -4.99
N PRO A 378 -62.84 5.01 -5.67
CA PRO A 378 -63.01 5.00 -7.14
C PRO A 378 -61.92 5.76 -7.92
N PRO A 379 -61.73 5.46 -9.23
CA PRO A 379 -60.67 6.04 -10.05
C PRO A 379 -61.03 7.43 -10.61
N MET A 380 -60.06 8.35 -10.60
CA MET A 380 -60.13 9.65 -11.26
C MET A 380 -59.63 9.61 -12.71
N ALA A 381 -60.29 10.44 -13.51
CA ALA A 381 -60.22 10.68 -14.94
C ALA A 381 -58.83 10.78 -15.61
N THR A 382 -58.77 10.20 -16.81
CA THR A 382 -57.80 10.42 -17.90
C THR A 382 -57.84 11.84 -18.49
N PRO A 383 -56.69 12.48 -18.77
CA PRO A 383 -56.59 13.59 -19.70
C PRO A 383 -56.30 13.15 -21.17
N PRO A 384 -56.67 13.95 -22.18
CA PRO A 384 -56.67 13.57 -23.59
C PRO A 384 -55.30 13.65 -24.28
N ALA A 385 -55.14 12.80 -25.30
CA ALA A 385 -53.97 12.64 -26.14
C ALA A 385 -53.63 13.86 -27.02
N PRO A 386 -52.34 14.16 -27.27
CA PRO A 386 -51.93 15.01 -28.36
C PRO A 386 -51.69 14.23 -29.67
N THR A 387 -52.13 14.89 -30.73
CA THR A 387 -52.18 14.58 -32.15
C THR A 387 -50.87 14.07 -32.76
N THR A 388 -50.98 13.00 -33.55
CA THR A 388 -49.95 12.46 -34.46
C THR A 388 -49.66 13.41 -35.63
N THR A 389 -48.40 13.79 -35.81
CA THR A 389 -47.86 14.31 -37.08
C THR A 389 -46.80 13.35 -37.62
N SER A 390 -46.93 13.03 -38.90
CA SER A 390 -46.17 12.04 -39.67
C SER A 390 -44.65 12.29 -39.70
N PRO A 391 -43.79 11.25 -39.65
CA PRO A 391 -42.38 11.40 -39.96
C PRO A 391 -42.11 11.16 -41.45
N THR A 392 -41.51 12.16 -42.08
CA THR A 392 -40.92 12.15 -43.42
C THR A 392 -39.65 11.29 -43.42
N THR A 393 -39.57 10.39 -44.40
CA THR A 393 -38.44 9.49 -44.70
C THR A 393 -37.17 10.26 -45.09
N PRO A 394 -35.99 10.01 -44.48
CA PRO A 394 -34.71 10.43 -45.04
C PRO A 394 -34.05 9.32 -45.88
N PRO A 395 -33.22 9.69 -46.87
CA PRO A 395 -32.70 8.78 -47.88
C PRO A 395 -31.52 7.91 -47.39
N ALA A 396 -31.39 6.74 -48.03
CA ALA A 396 -30.36 5.74 -47.81
C ALA A 396 -28.93 6.28 -48.01
N PHE A 397 -28.07 6.12 -47.00
CA PHE A 397 -26.62 6.29 -47.12
C PHE A 397 -25.94 4.92 -47.24
N GLY A 398 -25.07 4.83 -48.25
CA GLY A 398 -24.38 3.60 -48.66
C GLY A 398 -23.32 3.10 -47.68
N SER A 399 -23.02 1.81 -47.84
CA SER A 399 -22.05 1.03 -47.07
C SER A 399 -20.62 1.59 -47.16
N PRO A 400 -19.86 1.63 -46.05
CA PRO A 400 -18.44 1.97 -46.09
C PRO A 400 -17.59 0.80 -46.63
N PRO A 401 -16.46 1.09 -47.32
CA PRO A 401 -15.56 0.08 -47.85
C PRO A 401 -14.75 -0.63 -46.74
N PRO A 402 -14.21 -1.84 -47.01
CA PRO A 402 -13.48 -2.64 -46.03
C PRO A 402 -12.14 -1.99 -45.67
N VAL A 403 -11.95 -1.73 -44.38
CA VAL A 403 -10.70 -1.26 -43.80
C VAL A 403 -9.68 -2.39 -43.83
N GLY A 404 -8.58 -2.17 -44.55
CA GLY A 404 -7.47 -3.11 -44.68
C GLY A 404 -6.77 -3.37 -43.34
N ALA A 405 -6.43 -4.63 -43.11
CA ALA A 405 -5.61 -5.09 -42.00
C ALA A 405 -4.22 -4.45 -42.08
N THR A 406 -3.96 -3.44 -41.24
CA THR A 406 -2.61 -2.97 -40.96
C THR A 406 -1.94 -3.94 -40.00
N ALA A 407 -0.71 -4.31 -40.36
CA ALA A 407 0.13 -5.23 -39.62
C ALA A 407 0.26 -4.79 -38.15
N ALA A 408 0.08 -5.75 -37.24
CA ALA A 408 0.31 -5.58 -35.82
C ALA A 408 1.76 -5.15 -35.58
N GLU A 409 1.95 -3.85 -35.30
CA GLU A 409 3.23 -3.29 -34.91
C GLU A 409 3.55 -3.77 -33.49
N ALA A 410 4.48 -4.71 -33.40
CA ALA A 410 4.90 -5.32 -32.15
C ALA A 410 5.51 -4.25 -31.23
N LYS A 411 4.75 -3.86 -30.20
CA LYS A 411 5.18 -2.93 -29.14
C LYS A 411 6.45 -3.50 -28.49
N SER A 412 7.59 -2.84 -28.74
CA SER A 412 8.89 -3.19 -28.16
C SER A 412 8.75 -3.40 -26.64
N PRO A 413 9.20 -4.55 -26.09
CA PRO A 413 9.14 -4.80 -24.66
C PRO A 413 9.93 -3.75 -23.89
N ASP A 414 9.33 -3.26 -22.80
CA ASP A 414 9.86 -2.19 -21.97
C ASP A 414 11.09 -2.69 -21.19
N PRO A 415 12.30 -2.21 -21.49
CA PRO A 415 13.55 -2.77 -20.95
C PRO A 415 13.65 -2.66 -19.42
N VAL A 416 12.91 -1.72 -18.80
CA VAL A 416 12.87 -1.57 -17.34
C VAL A 416 12.10 -2.73 -16.69
N ARG A 417 11.00 -3.17 -17.31
CA ARG A 417 10.15 -4.25 -16.79
C ARG A 417 10.88 -5.60 -16.87
N ASP A 418 11.63 -5.81 -17.95
CA ASP A 418 12.47 -7.00 -18.13
C ASP A 418 13.68 -7.02 -17.17
N ALA A 419 14.26 -5.86 -16.85
CA ALA A 419 15.37 -5.77 -15.90
C ALA A 419 14.95 -6.13 -14.46
N VAL A 420 13.72 -5.81 -14.06
CA VAL A 420 13.17 -6.19 -12.75
C VAL A 420 12.84 -7.69 -12.70
N ALA A 421 12.26 -8.24 -13.78
CA ALA A 421 11.90 -9.66 -13.86
C ALA A 421 13.14 -10.59 -13.84
N LYS A 422 14.28 -10.13 -14.36
CA LYS A 422 15.52 -10.92 -14.46
C LYS A 422 16.41 -10.88 -13.22
N ARG A 423 16.11 -10.09 -12.19
CA ARG A 423 16.91 -10.12 -10.95
C ARG A 423 16.77 -11.49 -10.28
N ALA A 424 17.91 -12.18 -10.11
CA ALA A 424 18.01 -13.39 -9.29
C ALA A 424 17.41 -13.13 -7.91
N VAL A 425 16.87 -14.18 -7.25
CA VAL A 425 16.30 -14.05 -5.90
C VAL A 425 17.31 -13.29 -5.05
N PRO A 426 17.01 -12.05 -4.67
CA PRO A 426 18.02 -11.18 -4.10
C PRO A 426 18.44 -11.77 -2.76
N ALA A 427 19.72 -11.58 -2.39
CA ALA A 427 20.27 -12.08 -1.13
C ALA A 427 19.44 -11.65 0.09
N TRP A 428 18.59 -10.62 -0.07
CA TRP A 428 17.66 -10.17 0.96
C TRP A 428 16.53 -11.15 1.33
N ALA A 429 16.27 -12.17 0.50
CA ALA A 429 15.30 -13.22 0.82
C ALA A 429 15.80 -14.22 1.88
N THR A 430 16.96 -13.98 2.51
CA THR A 430 17.55 -14.85 3.53
C THR A 430 17.43 -14.25 4.93
N PHE A 431 17.52 -15.10 5.96
CA PHE A 431 17.56 -14.67 7.37
C PHE A 431 18.67 -13.66 7.67
N ALA A 432 19.81 -13.78 6.99
CA ALA A 432 20.93 -12.86 7.12
C ALA A 432 20.53 -11.41 6.79
N ALA A 433 19.62 -11.23 5.84
CA ALA A 433 19.19 -9.90 5.44
C ALA A 433 18.06 -9.32 6.30
N THR A 434 17.29 -10.17 6.97
CA THR A 434 16.44 -9.69 8.07
C THR A 434 17.31 -9.09 9.17
N ALA A 435 18.45 -9.72 9.48
CA ALA A 435 19.38 -9.18 10.47
C ALA A 435 20.04 -7.86 10.01
N SER A 436 20.31 -7.67 8.72
CA SER A 436 20.80 -6.39 8.20
C SER A 436 19.73 -5.30 8.23
N PHE A 437 18.48 -5.65 7.90
CA PHE A 437 17.33 -4.73 8.00
C PHE A 437 17.16 -4.21 9.43
N LEU A 438 17.24 -5.08 10.44
CA LEU A 438 17.14 -4.67 11.84
C LEU A 438 18.28 -3.75 12.32
N ARG A 439 19.38 -3.61 11.55
CA ARG A 439 20.45 -2.65 11.84
C ARG A 439 20.23 -1.29 11.17
N GLN A 440 19.26 -1.17 10.27
CA GLN A 440 18.96 0.09 9.61
C GLN A 440 18.31 1.05 10.62
N PRO A 441 18.67 2.34 10.60
CA PRO A 441 18.17 3.31 11.57
C PRO A 441 16.65 3.45 11.54
N GLY A 442 16.04 3.38 10.34
CA GLY A 442 14.58 3.40 10.19
C GLY A 442 13.90 2.21 10.86
N ALA A 443 14.42 1.00 10.69
CA ALA A 443 13.88 -0.20 11.33
C ALA A 443 14.02 -0.15 12.86
N ILE A 444 15.18 0.33 13.37
CA ILE A 444 15.41 0.52 14.81
C ILE A 444 14.42 1.54 15.37
N GLN A 445 14.20 2.66 14.68
CA GLN A 445 13.26 3.69 15.11
C GLN A 445 11.82 3.16 15.18
N VAL A 446 11.38 2.41 14.17
CA VAL A 446 10.05 1.79 14.19
C VAL A 446 9.98 0.75 15.32
N ALA A 447 10.97 -0.12 15.46
CA ALA A 447 11.00 -1.15 16.52
C ALA A 447 10.93 -0.55 17.92
N PHE A 448 11.70 0.53 18.15
CA PHE A 448 11.74 1.21 19.43
C PHE A 448 10.43 1.94 19.74
N THR A 449 9.84 2.59 18.73
CA THR A 449 8.53 3.24 18.88
C THR A 449 7.44 2.21 19.21
N LEU A 450 7.41 1.09 18.49
CA LEU A 450 6.50 -0.03 18.79
C LEU A 450 6.72 -0.57 20.20
N TRP A 451 7.97 -0.75 20.61
CA TRP A 451 8.30 -1.25 21.93
C TRP A 451 7.76 -0.36 23.05
N ILE A 452 7.97 0.97 22.95
CA ILE A 452 7.44 1.92 23.94
C ILE A 452 5.93 1.79 24.03
N PHE A 453 5.24 1.75 22.89
CA PHE A 453 3.79 1.67 22.88
C PHE A 453 3.27 0.35 23.48
N PHE A 454 3.80 -0.80 23.06
CA PHE A 454 3.41 -2.08 23.64
C PHE A 454 3.76 -2.16 25.13
N ALA A 455 4.88 -1.59 25.56
CA ALA A 455 5.26 -1.58 26.97
C ALA A 455 4.26 -0.77 27.81
N LEU A 456 3.87 0.43 27.35
CA LEU A 456 2.89 1.27 28.03
C LEU A 456 1.52 0.57 28.13
N GLU A 457 1.08 -0.08 27.05
CA GLU A 457 -0.18 -0.83 27.02
C GLU A 457 -0.15 -2.03 27.97
N ILE A 458 0.86 -2.89 27.88
CA ILE A 458 0.96 -4.09 28.73
C ILE A 458 1.07 -3.67 30.21
N ILE A 459 1.88 -2.67 30.53
CA ILE A 459 1.98 -2.13 31.90
C ILE A 459 0.60 -1.62 32.38
N GLY A 460 -0.10 -0.84 31.55
CA GLY A 460 -1.43 -0.30 31.88
C GLY A 460 -2.44 -1.41 32.17
N PHE A 461 -2.50 -2.44 31.32
CA PHE A 461 -3.37 -3.61 31.51
C PHE A 461 -2.99 -4.44 32.74
N SER A 462 -1.70 -4.64 33.01
CA SER A 462 -1.20 -5.36 34.19
C SER A 462 -1.57 -4.63 35.49
N TYR A 463 -1.40 -3.30 35.55
CA TYR A 463 -1.84 -2.52 36.71
C TYR A 463 -3.36 -2.51 36.86
N ALA A 464 -4.09 -2.32 35.76
CA ALA A 464 -5.55 -2.35 35.78
C ALA A 464 -6.09 -3.68 36.34
N THR A 465 -5.60 -4.82 35.83
CA THR A 465 -6.01 -6.15 36.29
C THR A 465 -5.64 -6.40 37.75
N PHE A 466 -4.46 -5.97 38.18
CA PHE A 466 -4.04 -6.01 39.58
C PHE A 466 -5.03 -5.27 40.50
N PHE A 467 -5.36 -4.02 40.15
CA PHE A 467 -6.29 -3.19 40.92
C PHE A 467 -7.73 -3.74 40.90
N ILE A 468 -8.23 -4.21 39.75
CA ILE A 468 -9.55 -4.83 39.64
C ILE A 468 -9.66 -6.06 40.55
N ARG A 469 -8.61 -6.88 40.62
CA ARG A 469 -8.59 -8.10 41.45
C ARG A 469 -8.61 -7.80 42.96
N SER A 470 -8.15 -6.61 43.37
CA SER A 470 -8.14 -6.21 44.79
C SER A 470 -9.53 -5.81 45.35
N GLY A 471 -10.54 -5.62 44.49
CA GLY A 471 -11.90 -5.25 44.91
C GLY A 471 -12.01 -3.85 45.52
N GLY A 472 -13.22 -3.47 45.98
CA GLY A 472 -13.46 -2.20 46.69
C GLY A 472 -13.01 -0.96 45.91
N ILE A 473 -12.18 -0.12 46.55
CA ILE A 473 -11.59 1.09 45.93
C ILE A 473 -10.65 0.71 44.78
N GLY A 474 -9.99 -0.45 44.85
CA GLY A 474 -9.14 -0.98 43.80
C GLY A 474 -9.89 -1.23 42.50
N LEU A 475 -11.15 -1.70 42.55
CA LEU A 475 -11.99 -1.83 41.36
C LEU A 475 -12.19 -0.48 40.66
N MET A 476 -12.46 0.59 41.42
CA MET A 476 -12.65 1.92 40.85
C MET A 476 -11.35 2.46 40.24
N MET A 477 -10.21 2.29 40.93
CA MET A 477 -8.90 2.70 40.41
C MET A 477 -8.51 1.89 39.16
N GLY A 478 -8.79 0.59 39.15
CA GLY A 478 -8.57 -0.27 38.00
C GLY A 478 -9.37 0.19 36.79
N LEU A 479 -10.67 0.47 36.96
CA LEU A 479 -11.51 1.02 35.89
C LEU A 479 -11.04 2.40 35.39
N LEU A 480 -10.57 3.26 36.30
CA LEU A 480 -9.96 4.56 35.95
C LEU A 480 -8.66 4.44 35.16
N ILE A 481 -7.92 3.33 35.32
CA ILE A 481 -6.70 3.03 34.54
C ILE A 481 -7.07 2.38 33.19
N VAL A 482 -8.03 1.44 33.16
CA VAL A 482 -8.45 0.77 31.91
C VAL A 482 -8.94 1.78 30.88
N LEU A 483 -9.74 2.76 31.29
CA LEU A 483 -10.38 3.68 30.35
C LEU A 483 -9.38 4.49 29.50
N PRO A 484 -8.35 5.16 30.06
CA PRO A 484 -7.31 5.81 29.27
C PRO A 484 -6.40 4.82 28.55
N THR A 485 -6.12 3.63 29.10
CA THR A 485 -5.33 2.60 28.40
C THR A 485 -6.05 2.14 27.13
N VAL A 486 -7.33 1.80 27.20
CA VAL A 486 -8.13 1.46 26.01
C VAL A 486 -8.24 2.64 25.04
N GLY A 487 -8.34 3.87 25.55
CA GLY A 487 -8.32 5.08 24.72
C GLY A 487 -7.01 5.30 23.97
N ALA A 488 -5.87 4.97 24.59
CA ALA A 488 -4.53 5.04 23.99
C ALA A 488 -4.25 3.89 23.03
N LEU A 489 -4.86 2.71 23.25
CA LEU A 489 -4.71 1.53 22.41
C LEU A 489 -5.13 1.79 20.97
N LEU A 490 -6.16 2.62 20.73
CA LEU A 490 -6.64 2.90 19.37
C LEU A 490 -5.60 3.65 18.51
N PRO A 491 -5.10 4.85 18.88
CA PRO A 491 -4.07 5.55 18.09
C PRO A 491 -2.76 4.78 18.03
N ILE A 492 -2.40 4.04 19.09
CA ILE A 492 -1.21 3.18 19.11
C ILE A 492 -1.34 2.05 18.10
N ALA A 493 -2.47 1.34 18.13
CA ALA A 493 -2.76 0.29 17.16
C ALA A 493 -2.72 0.87 15.75
N MET A 494 -3.30 2.06 15.54
CA MET A 494 -3.32 2.70 14.23
C MET A 494 -1.94 2.98 13.67
N TYR A 495 -1.10 3.63 14.47
CA TYR A 495 0.29 3.92 14.12
C TYR A 495 1.08 2.63 13.87
N THR A 496 0.87 1.63 14.72
CA THR A 496 1.56 0.33 14.65
C THR A 496 1.21 -0.39 13.35
N THR A 497 -0.07 -0.57 13.06
CA THR A 497 -0.52 -1.25 11.85
C THR A 497 -0.13 -0.51 10.58
N ALA A 498 -0.18 0.83 10.59
CA ALA A 498 0.28 1.63 9.46
C ALA A 498 1.78 1.42 9.19
N SER A 499 2.61 1.49 10.24
CA SER A 499 4.06 1.29 10.14
C SER A 499 4.41 -0.12 9.65
N LEU A 500 3.75 -1.14 10.19
CA LEU A 500 3.96 -2.53 9.78
C LEU A 500 3.54 -2.78 8.32
N LEU A 501 2.44 -2.18 7.88
CA LEU A 501 1.95 -2.32 6.52
C LEU A 501 2.85 -1.59 5.51
N GLU A 502 3.40 -0.42 5.85
CA GLU A 502 4.40 0.26 5.02
C GLU A 502 5.69 -0.58 4.90
N VAL A 503 6.18 -1.17 5.99
CA VAL A 503 7.31 -2.11 5.93
C VAL A 503 7.00 -3.27 4.97
N LEU A 504 5.79 -3.84 5.03
CA LEU A 504 5.37 -4.90 4.12
C LEU A 504 5.37 -4.41 2.66
N LYS A 505 4.76 -3.26 2.36
CA LYS A 505 4.68 -2.68 1.01
C LYS A 505 6.07 -2.37 0.44
N ASP A 506 6.92 -1.69 1.20
CA ASP A 506 8.29 -1.37 0.82
C ASP A 506 9.07 -2.63 0.47
N THR A 507 8.94 -3.66 1.30
CA THR A 507 9.59 -4.95 1.07
C THR A 507 9.06 -5.66 -0.17
N ALA A 508 7.74 -5.66 -0.37
CA ALA A 508 7.12 -6.25 -1.56
C ALA A 508 7.56 -5.52 -2.85
N ASN A 509 7.82 -4.22 -2.76
CA ASN A 509 8.36 -3.39 -3.84
C ASN A 509 9.89 -3.56 -4.04
N GLY A 510 10.54 -4.38 -3.21
CA GLY A 510 11.99 -4.61 -3.28
C GLY A 510 12.83 -3.46 -2.72
N ILE A 511 12.23 -2.58 -1.91
CA ILE A 511 12.93 -1.52 -1.19
C ILE A 511 13.59 -2.14 0.05
N GLU A 512 14.91 -1.97 0.14
CA GLU A 512 15.71 -2.54 1.23
C GLU A 512 15.68 -1.73 2.51
N GLU A 513 15.53 -0.41 2.38
CA GLU A 513 15.50 0.53 3.49
C GLU A 513 14.04 1.00 3.70
N PRO A 514 13.47 0.80 4.89
CA PRO A 514 12.12 1.25 5.17
C PRO A 514 12.11 2.77 5.01
N GLN A 515 11.22 3.27 4.15
CA GLN A 515 11.07 4.71 4.05
C GLN A 515 10.51 5.25 5.36
N THR A 516 10.76 6.54 5.60
CA THR A 516 10.38 7.25 6.82
C THR A 516 8.94 6.93 7.22
N PRO A 517 8.64 6.84 8.54
CA PRO A 517 7.30 6.53 9.02
C PRO A 517 6.26 7.42 8.33
N PRO A 518 5.04 6.90 8.10
CA PRO A 518 4.01 7.57 7.29
C PRO A 518 3.86 9.03 7.76
N ALA A 519 4.33 9.95 6.93
CA ALA A 519 4.53 11.36 7.30
C ALA A 519 3.21 12.13 7.41
N ASP A 520 2.15 11.57 6.84
CA ASP A 520 0.97 12.33 6.52
C ASP A 520 -0.27 11.67 7.21
N TRP A 521 -1.05 12.49 7.92
CA TRP A 521 -2.48 12.37 8.32
C TRP A 521 -3.02 11.07 9.02
N TYR A 522 -3.84 11.27 10.05
CA TYR A 522 -4.54 10.21 10.81
C TYR A 522 -5.37 9.25 9.95
N SER A 523 -5.96 9.69 8.84
CA SER A 523 -6.87 8.82 8.09
C SER A 523 -6.19 7.87 7.12
N GLU A 524 -4.92 8.07 6.75
CA GLU A 524 -4.11 7.03 6.10
C GLU A 524 -3.88 5.88 7.08
N TRP A 525 -3.58 6.24 8.34
CA TRP A 525 -3.42 5.26 9.39
C TRP A 525 -4.71 4.49 9.61
N ILE A 526 -5.86 5.17 9.71
CA ILE A 526 -7.17 4.52 9.88
C ILE A 526 -7.42 3.50 8.76
N SER A 527 -7.19 3.86 7.49
CA SER A 527 -7.36 2.94 6.36
C SER A 527 -6.47 1.69 6.49
N ASN A 528 -5.16 1.89 6.68
CA ASN A 528 -4.20 0.78 6.85
C ASN A 528 -4.53 -0.09 8.08
N THR A 529 -5.04 0.53 9.13
CA THR A 529 -5.46 -0.15 10.37
C THR A 529 -6.68 -1.02 10.15
N LEU A 530 -7.69 -0.49 9.46
CA LEU A 530 -8.90 -1.24 9.15
C LEU A 530 -8.58 -2.45 8.27
N VAL A 531 -7.62 -2.34 7.36
CA VAL A 531 -7.11 -3.49 6.57
C VAL A 531 -6.50 -4.57 7.49
N VAL A 532 -5.57 -4.20 8.38
CA VAL A 532 -4.88 -5.17 9.23
C VAL A 532 -5.82 -5.78 10.28
N ILE A 533 -6.65 -4.97 10.93
CA ILE A 533 -7.65 -5.45 11.90
C ILE A 533 -8.69 -6.32 11.20
N GLY A 534 -9.20 -5.92 10.03
CA GLY A 534 -10.11 -6.73 9.23
C GLY A 534 -9.49 -8.08 8.91
N ALA A 535 -8.28 -8.10 8.36
CA ALA A 535 -7.56 -9.33 8.04
C ALA A 535 -7.34 -10.24 9.26
N PHE A 536 -7.00 -9.67 10.42
CA PHE A 536 -6.88 -10.40 11.68
C PHE A 536 -8.21 -11.03 12.11
N LEU A 537 -9.29 -10.26 12.14
CA LEU A 537 -10.62 -10.78 12.52
C LEU A 537 -11.10 -11.91 11.60
N PHE A 538 -10.87 -11.81 10.28
CA PHE A 538 -11.24 -12.88 9.34
C PHE A 538 -10.31 -14.10 9.44
N ALA A 539 -9.03 -13.91 9.75
CA ALA A 539 -8.09 -15.00 9.96
C ALA A 539 -8.39 -15.81 11.23
N GLY A 540 -9.01 -15.19 12.24
CA GLY A 540 -9.49 -15.87 13.45
C GLY A 540 -10.80 -16.66 13.26
N PHE A 541 -11.55 -16.42 12.19
CA PHE A 541 -12.84 -17.10 11.96
C PHE A 541 -12.72 -18.63 11.84
N PRO A 542 -11.77 -19.20 11.07
CA PRO A 542 -11.55 -20.65 11.04
C PRO A 542 -11.25 -21.24 12.43
N ALA A 543 -10.47 -20.55 13.26
CA ALA A 543 -10.16 -21.01 14.61
C ALA A 543 -11.43 -21.08 15.48
N SER A 544 -12.23 -20.02 15.43
CA SER A 544 -13.51 -19.95 16.14
C SER A 544 -14.47 -21.05 15.69
N ALA A 545 -14.60 -21.25 14.36
CA ALA A 545 -15.43 -22.30 13.80
C ALA A 545 -15.00 -23.69 14.26
N ILE A 546 -13.71 -24.02 14.18
CA ILE A 546 -13.16 -25.30 14.65
C ILE A 546 -13.40 -25.45 16.16
N GLY A 547 -13.23 -24.39 16.94
CA GLY A 547 -13.46 -24.44 18.39
C GLY A 547 -14.90 -24.69 18.83
N GLN A 548 -15.88 -24.43 17.97
CA GLN A 548 -17.26 -24.83 18.23
C GLN A 548 -17.48 -26.34 18.09
N PHE A 549 -16.68 -27.03 17.27
CA PHE A 549 -16.81 -28.46 17.01
C PHE A 549 -15.92 -29.33 17.89
N PHE A 550 -14.82 -28.77 18.42
CA PHE A 550 -13.85 -29.51 19.23
C PHE A 550 -13.76 -28.90 20.62
N PRO A 551 -14.27 -29.59 21.68
CA PRO A 551 -14.09 -29.12 23.05
C PRO A 551 -12.61 -29.23 23.41
N PHE A 552 -11.90 -28.10 23.45
CA PHE A 552 -10.53 -28.06 23.91
C PHE A 552 -10.49 -28.33 25.41
N GLY A 553 -9.64 -29.27 25.83
CA GLY A 553 -9.49 -29.66 27.23
C GLY A 553 -8.79 -28.59 28.08
N SER A 554 -8.16 -27.59 27.45
CA SER A 554 -7.51 -26.48 28.15
C SER A 554 -7.54 -25.19 27.34
N ALA A 555 -7.45 -24.04 28.03
CA ALA A 555 -7.32 -22.73 27.41
C ALA A 555 -6.07 -22.62 26.51
N PHE A 556 -4.99 -23.34 26.88
CA PHE A 556 -3.77 -23.41 26.09
C PHE A 556 -3.99 -24.07 24.72
N GLN A 557 -4.77 -25.15 24.66
CA GLN A 557 -5.10 -25.80 23.38
C GLN A 557 -5.92 -24.88 22.47
N ALA A 558 -6.90 -24.16 23.03
CA ALA A 558 -7.67 -23.16 22.28
C ALA A 558 -6.78 -22.02 21.76
N PHE A 559 -5.88 -21.50 22.60
CA PHE A 559 -4.91 -20.46 22.21
C PHE A 559 -3.99 -20.95 21.08
N LEU A 560 -3.46 -22.16 21.18
CA LEU A 560 -2.56 -22.73 20.18
C LEU A 560 -3.28 -22.93 18.84
N LEU A 561 -4.54 -23.33 18.84
CA LEU A 561 -5.34 -23.40 17.62
C LEU A 561 -5.51 -22.02 16.99
N VAL A 562 -5.92 -21.01 17.78
CA VAL A 562 -6.07 -19.63 17.28
C VAL A 562 -4.75 -19.14 16.71
N ALA A 563 -3.64 -19.33 17.42
CA ALA A 563 -2.31 -18.92 16.95
C ALA A 563 -1.91 -19.59 15.63
N VAL A 564 -2.18 -20.89 15.47
CA VAL A 564 -1.88 -21.62 14.22
C VAL A 564 -2.78 -21.15 13.07
N CYS A 565 -4.07 -20.96 13.32
CA CYS A 565 -4.99 -20.45 12.32
C CYS A 565 -4.64 -19.03 11.88
N GLU A 566 -4.35 -18.14 12.83
CA GLU A 566 -3.87 -16.78 12.55
C GLU A 566 -2.58 -16.81 11.74
N LEU A 567 -1.59 -17.63 12.14
CA LEU A 567 -0.32 -17.76 11.43
C LEU A 567 -0.49 -18.18 9.96
N VAL A 568 -1.48 -19.03 9.67
CA VAL A 568 -1.74 -19.54 8.32
C VAL A 568 -2.65 -18.60 7.52
N CYS A 569 -3.75 -18.14 8.11
CA CYS A 569 -4.80 -17.40 7.42
C CYS A 569 -4.52 -15.89 7.33
N PHE A 570 -3.90 -15.28 8.34
CA PHE A 570 -3.58 -13.85 8.34
C PHE A 570 -2.80 -13.37 7.11
N PRO A 571 -1.67 -14.00 6.68
CA PRO A 571 -0.93 -13.56 5.50
C PRO A 571 -1.78 -13.62 4.22
N ILE A 572 -2.67 -14.61 4.11
CA ILE A 572 -3.58 -14.75 2.96
C ILE A 572 -4.59 -13.60 2.96
N MET A 573 -5.15 -13.26 4.12
CA MET A 573 -6.13 -12.19 4.26
C MET A 573 -5.50 -10.81 4.01
N VAL A 574 -4.32 -10.53 4.59
CA VAL A 574 -3.61 -9.27 4.38
C VAL A 574 -3.23 -9.08 2.91
N LEU A 575 -2.64 -10.10 2.25
CA LEU A 575 -2.29 -10.00 0.84
C LEU A 575 -3.53 -9.88 -0.05
N SER A 576 -4.64 -10.54 0.30
CA SER A 576 -5.91 -10.38 -0.41
C SER A 576 -6.46 -8.96 -0.28
N ALA A 577 -6.38 -8.35 0.92
CA ALA A 577 -6.81 -6.96 1.16
C ALA A 577 -6.00 -5.95 0.36
N LEU A 578 -4.68 -6.16 0.31
CA LEU A 578 -3.77 -5.31 -0.46
C LEU A 578 -3.99 -5.44 -1.97
N GLU A 579 -4.31 -6.63 -2.46
CA GLU A 579 -4.60 -6.83 -3.88
C GLU A 579 -5.96 -6.25 -4.29
N SER A 580 -7.00 -6.43 -3.46
CA SER A 580 -8.35 -5.93 -3.78
C SER A 580 -8.51 -4.43 -3.54
N GLY A 581 -7.65 -3.83 -2.71
CA GLY A 581 -7.83 -2.46 -2.23
C GLY A 581 -9.07 -2.28 -1.36
N THR A 582 -9.63 -3.37 -0.81
CA THR A 582 -10.85 -3.34 0.02
C THR A 582 -10.54 -3.68 1.47
N LEU A 583 -11.28 -3.06 2.40
CA LEU A 583 -11.15 -3.30 3.84
C LEU A 583 -11.64 -4.70 4.27
N PHE A 584 -12.61 -5.23 3.52
CA PHE A 584 -13.23 -6.53 3.73
C PHE A 584 -13.05 -7.36 2.46
N PRO A 585 -11.82 -7.79 2.14
CA PRO A 585 -11.59 -8.50 0.90
C PRO A 585 -12.32 -9.84 0.92
N PRO A 586 -13.17 -10.15 -0.08
CA PRO A 586 -13.32 -11.54 -0.43
C PRO A 586 -11.92 -12.11 -0.74
N LEU A 587 -11.66 -13.36 -0.36
CA LEU A 587 -10.40 -14.05 -0.67
C LEU A 587 -10.03 -13.82 -2.14
N SER A 588 -8.90 -13.17 -2.39
CA SER A 588 -8.46 -12.92 -3.76
C SER A 588 -8.07 -14.24 -4.41
N LEU A 589 -8.73 -14.56 -5.52
CA LEU A 589 -8.44 -15.78 -6.27
C LEU A 589 -7.00 -15.80 -6.81
N ASN A 590 -6.40 -14.63 -7.07
CA ASN A 590 -5.02 -14.53 -7.52
C ASN A 590 -4.05 -14.87 -6.39
N VAL A 591 -4.25 -14.33 -5.17
CA VAL A 591 -3.49 -14.73 -3.98
C VAL A 591 -3.64 -16.23 -3.72
N LEU A 592 -4.87 -16.78 -3.78
CA LEU A 592 -5.08 -18.22 -3.62
C LEU A 592 -4.38 -19.05 -4.71
N ARG A 593 -4.38 -18.58 -5.96
CA ARG A 593 -3.63 -19.21 -7.06
C ARG A 593 -2.12 -19.23 -6.77
N THR A 594 -1.58 -18.19 -6.13
CA THR A 594 -0.15 -18.17 -5.76
C THR A 594 0.22 -19.22 -4.73
N ILE A 595 -0.72 -19.69 -3.91
CA ILE A 595 -0.46 -20.83 -2.99
C ILE A 595 -0.07 -22.07 -3.80
N GLN A 596 -0.61 -22.23 -5.02
CA GLN A 596 -0.29 -23.36 -5.90
C GLN A 596 0.92 -23.10 -6.79
N ILE A 597 1.09 -21.90 -7.33
CA ILE A 597 2.20 -21.56 -8.24
C ILE A 597 3.49 -21.31 -7.46
N ALA A 598 3.41 -20.56 -6.36
CA ALA A 598 4.53 -20.18 -5.49
C ALA A 598 4.62 -21.02 -4.21
N ARG A 599 4.22 -22.31 -4.27
CA ARG A 599 4.28 -23.27 -3.14
C ARG A 599 5.54 -23.18 -2.27
N PRO A 600 6.77 -23.21 -2.81
CA PRO A 600 7.97 -23.20 -1.98
C PRO A 600 8.11 -21.89 -1.18
N ALA A 601 7.65 -20.76 -1.71
CA ALA A 601 7.70 -19.48 -1.02
C ALA A 601 6.74 -19.47 0.18
N TRP A 602 5.50 -19.94 -0.01
CA TRP A 602 4.49 -20.07 1.05
C TRP A 602 4.92 -21.02 2.18
N VAL A 603 5.38 -22.22 1.83
CA VAL A 603 5.85 -23.22 2.82
C VAL A 603 7.01 -22.66 3.63
N ARG A 604 7.99 -22.03 2.95
CA ARG A 604 9.13 -21.41 3.62
C ARG A 604 8.69 -20.28 4.55
N PHE A 605 7.78 -19.41 4.10
CA PHE A 605 7.24 -18.33 4.93
C PHE A 605 6.56 -18.86 6.21
N TRP A 606 5.71 -19.89 6.11
CA TRP A 606 5.03 -20.45 7.27
C TRP A 606 6.00 -21.13 8.25
N ILE A 607 7.00 -21.87 7.76
CA ILE A 607 8.02 -22.48 8.62
C ILE A 607 8.84 -21.39 9.34
N GLU A 608 9.33 -20.39 8.61
CA GLU A 608 10.10 -19.29 9.20
C GLU A 608 9.26 -18.50 10.22
N SER A 609 7.97 -18.27 9.93
CA SER A 609 7.05 -17.58 10.85
C SER A 609 6.69 -18.41 12.07
N ALA A 610 6.53 -19.73 11.94
CA ALA A 610 6.29 -20.63 13.06
C ALA A 610 7.50 -20.66 14.01
N VAL A 611 8.72 -20.72 13.47
CA VAL A 611 9.97 -20.64 14.25
C VAL A 611 10.11 -19.30 14.97
N LEU A 612 9.60 -18.22 14.39
CA LEU A 612 9.61 -16.89 15.00
C LEU A 612 8.57 -16.75 16.13
N VAL A 613 7.32 -17.15 15.87
CA VAL A 613 6.17 -16.85 16.74
C VAL A 613 5.99 -17.87 17.86
N LEU A 614 6.17 -19.17 17.61
CA LEU A 614 5.87 -20.21 18.60
C LEU A 614 6.78 -20.16 19.84
N PRO A 615 8.12 -20.03 19.70
CA PRO A 615 9.00 -19.92 20.88
C PRO A 615 8.72 -18.64 21.66
N LEU A 616 8.39 -17.54 20.98
CA LEU A 616 8.05 -16.30 21.65
C LEU A 616 6.73 -16.41 22.41
N GLY A 617 5.70 -17.00 21.81
CA GLY A 617 4.42 -17.25 22.50
C GLY A 617 4.58 -18.17 23.71
N ALA A 618 5.40 -19.22 23.59
CA ALA A 618 5.73 -20.09 24.71
C ALA A 618 6.51 -19.35 25.81
N ALA A 619 7.54 -18.58 25.45
CA ALA A 619 8.32 -17.78 26.39
C ALA A 619 7.44 -16.75 27.09
N PHE A 620 6.59 -16.04 26.36
CA PHE A 620 5.61 -15.10 26.91
C PHE A 620 4.72 -15.76 27.94
N HIS A 621 4.14 -16.92 27.62
CA HIS A 621 3.28 -17.65 28.54
C HIS A 621 4.01 -18.09 29.83
N LEU A 622 5.27 -18.52 29.71
CA LEU A 622 6.08 -18.92 30.86
C LEU A 622 6.54 -17.72 31.72
N ILE A 623 6.83 -16.59 31.08
CA ILE A 623 7.38 -15.40 31.74
C ILE A 623 6.28 -14.61 32.47
N VAL A 624 5.13 -14.39 31.83
CA VAL A 624 4.00 -13.63 32.39
C VAL A 624 3.47 -14.27 33.67
N GLY A 625 3.56 -15.60 33.79
CA GLY A 625 3.15 -16.29 35.01
C GLY A 625 4.11 -16.13 36.20
N ARG A 626 5.33 -15.62 36.00
CA ARG A 626 6.41 -15.71 37.00
C ARG A 626 7.06 -14.38 37.40
N TYR A 627 7.01 -13.35 36.57
CA TYR A 627 7.61 -12.04 36.86
C TYR A 627 6.63 -10.90 36.55
N ALA A 628 6.48 -9.93 37.45
CA ALA A 628 5.30 -9.06 37.43
C ALA A 628 5.37 -7.83 36.51
N ILE A 629 6.53 -7.20 36.29
CA ILE A 629 6.62 -5.91 35.56
C ILE A 629 7.75 -5.90 34.52
N TRP A 630 8.96 -6.35 34.89
CA TRP A 630 10.08 -6.38 33.96
C TRP A 630 9.86 -7.36 32.79
N ALA A 631 9.14 -8.44 33.06
CA ALA A 631 8.65 -9.38 32.05
C ALA A 631 7.81 -8.70 30.96
N ASP A 632 6.92 -7.80 31.36
CA ASP A 632 6.01 -7.10 30.46
C ASP A 632 6.78 -6.15 29.53
N VAL A 633 7.75 -5.42 30.07
CA VAL A 633 8.62 -4.54 29.29
C VAL A 633 9.48 -5.32 28.28
N VAL A 634 10.10 -6.42 28.72
CA VAL A 634 10.94 -7.24 27.84
C VAL A 634 10.11 -7.93 26.77
N SER A 635 8.94 -8.47 27.14
CA SER A 635 8.04 -9.12 26.19
C SER A 635 7.48 -8.14 25.16
N ALA A 636 7.13 -6.91 25.54
CA ALA A 636 6.76 -5.85 24.61
C ALA A 636 7.83 -5.65 23.52
N GLY A 637 9.11 -5.65 23.90
CA GLY A 637 10.22 -5.48 22.98
C GLY A 637 10.36 -6.66 22.02
N LEU A 638 10.24 -7.88 22.55
CA LEU A 638 10.29 -9.10 21.75
C LEU A 638 9.11 -9.21 20.77
N VAL A 639 7.90 -8.84 21.19
CA VAL A 639 6.70 -8.78 20.34
C VAL A 639 6.89 -7.75 19.22
N SER A 640 7.37 -6.56 19.55
CA SER A 640 7.64 -5.50 18.57
C SER A 640 8.63 -5.94 17.50
N LEU A 641 9.74 -6.55 17.92
CA LEU A 641 10.76 -7.08 17.02
C LEU A 641 10.20 -8.20 16.14
N THR A 642 9.40 -9.09 16.73
CA THR A 642 8.76 -10.22 16.03
C THR A 642 7.78 -9.75 14.99
N LEU A 643 6.93 -8.75 15.30
CA LEU A 643 6.00 -8.17 14.34
C LEU A 643 6.74 -7.55 13.15
N LEU A 644 7.82 -6.80 13.39
CA LEU A 644 8.61 -6.22 12.30
C LEU A 644 9.24 -7.28 11.39
N VAL A 645 9.86 -8.31 11.99
CA VAL A 645 10.43 -9.42 11.23
C VAL A 645 9.34 -10.15 10.45
N TYR A 646 8.18 -10.39 11.06
CA TYR A 646 7.06 -11.07 10.43
C TYR A 646 6.51 -10.31 9.22
N PHE A 647 6.23 -9.00 9.35
CA PHE A 647 5.75 -8.17 8.23
C PHE A 647 6.80 -8.01 7.14
N ARG A 648 8.09 -7.90 7.49
CA ARG A 648 9.20 -7.94 6.53
C ARG A 648 9.17 -9.26 5.74
N ARG A 649 8.99 -10.40 6.39
CA ARG A 649 8.87 -11.70 5.71
C ARG A 649 7.61 -11.83 4.86
N MET A 650 6.51 -11.22 5.30
CA MET A 650 5.29 -11.18 4.51
C MET A 650 5.48 -10.36 3.22
N GLY A 651 6.24 -9.26 3.26
CA GLY A 651 6.58 -8.51 2.06
C GLY A 651 7.47 -9.31 1.08
N VAL A 652 8.41 -10.11 1.60
CA VAL A 652 9.21 -11.06 0.77
C VAL A 652 8.31 -12.08 0.07
N LEU A 653 7.31 -12.60 0.79
CA LEU A 653 6.30 -13.48 0.24
C LEU A 653 5.49 -12.76 -0.85
N GLY A 654 5.02 -11.54 -0.60
CA GLY A 654 4.29 -10.73 -1.58
C GLY A 654 5.07 -10.52 -2.88
N TRP A 655 6.37 -10.19 -2.78
CA TRP A 655 7.27 -10.09 -3.93
C TRP A 655 7.37 -11.41 -4.72
N SER A 656 7.50 -12.54 -4.01
CA SER A 656 7.60 -13.87 -4.61
C SER A 656 6.30 -14.28 -5.33
N CYS A 657 5.15 -13.95 -4.74
CA CYS A 657 3.83 -14.18 -5.33
C CYS A 657 3.64 -13.36 -6.61
N ALA A 658 3.99 -12.07 -6.60
CA ALA A 658 3.91 -11.21 -7.77
C ALA A 658 4.80 -11.73 -8.92
N ARG A 659 6.02 -12.19 -8.61
CA ARG A 659 6.91 -12.80 -9.60
C ARG A 659 6.31 -14.07 -10.21
N ALA A 660 5.75 -14.94 -9.37
CA ALA A 660 5.17 -16.21 -9.82
C ALA A 660 3.97 -16.00 -10.76
N ILE A 661 3.11 -15.01 -10.47
CA ILE A 661 1.99 -14.65 -11.36
C ILE A 661 2.51 -14.16 -12.72
N ASN A 662 3.51 -13.27 -12.73
CA ASN A 662 4.08 -12.74 -13.97
C ASN A 662 4.75 -13.82 -14.83
N THR A 663 5.34 -14.85 -14.23
CA THR A 663 5.93 -15.97 -14.98
C THR A 663 4.89 -16.92 -15.57
N ASP A 664 3.70 -17.02 -14.95
CA ASP A 664 2.63 -17.92 -15.39
C ASP A 664 1.75 -17.32 -16.49
N THR A 665 1.65 -15.99 -16.57
CA THR A 665 0.90 -15.30 -17.63
C THR A 665 1.71 -15.03 -18.90
N GLY A 666 3.05 -15.08 -18.81
CA GLY A 666 3.96 -14.80 -19.92
C GLY A 666 4.35 -16.01 -20.76
N GLY A 667 3.85 -17.21 -20.45
CA GLY A 667 4.07 -18.45 -21.22
C GLY A 667 2.78 -18.96 -21.82
#